data_AF-A0A6I9XMD4-F1
#
_entry.id   AF-A0A6I9XMD4-F1
#
_cell.length_a   1.000
_cell.length_b   1.000
_cell.length_c   1.000
_cell.angle_alpha   90.00
_cell.angle_beta   90.00
_cell.angle_gamma   90.00
#
_symmetry.space_group_name_H-M   'P 1'
#
loop_
_entity.id
_entity.type
_entity.pdbx_description
1 polymer ?
#
loop_
_entity_poly.entity_id
_entity_poly.type
_entity_poly.pdbx_seq_one_letter_code
_entity_poly.pdbx_strand_id
1 'polypeptide(L)'
;MEDANKERRVLQHYVAKQDTVLIRIFGACDVNVNKLRLGMLVEALEDLKESVLRVRVTDTIGGCKTWYGTEWRCHKYDLIPVSQKIWQYLLAVQSPQERVRLANDEALCEQIRNISVNDIVWYCNDPSNKRVRELAFVRYIGSVAQLGLGHYFGLELVESQELFKTSLLAKEYFICSRWNAATVFAAVNNIYPYKETAISKEDAISGSLEKTLLLKNNVGTDHVNEKKRSVLDTTPAVLLEQFTLFDDNKNNNHESVNIKERHQTGKAELENDINNYTKSVDHDLFKCGNGEKNEIKKFNRIENRGDLMVGSNVKVLLDSDIHYGVIRWIGTPPGTSPGKLMAAVELDNGHPLGTDGTYKDIRYFHCRPYRAVFTDIEHCSHYENTKLDERSALVNNDNFGNMESSVITGIVRPISVKGDLESICGKYRGIQGHHNSCYLDATLFSMFTFTSVFDNLLFRPPNEKDCPQYEEVQRVLREEIVNPLRKNMFVRADRVMKLRTLLEKLSSVSGLTSEEKDPEEFLTSLVAQILNAEPFLKLSSGQDAYHYQLFVEKDDHLNLPTVQQLLEQSFLTSNIRLKEVPSCLIIQMPRFGKSFKMYQKIQPTLLLDVTDIIEDSPRQCTVCGKLAEFECKECYGQCGVGLESIAFCLQCLEKVHRHERRTNHEPKKLNVPNEFTILQEHCPVPRLYLELSAVVCIETSHYVSFVKCGPGSEAPWCFFDSMADRKGEQNGYNIPEMVPCPDFPYWLSEEGGNYLTELTDDRHLPEHAKRLLCDAYMCMYQSPDVMMYK
;
A
#
# COMPACT_ATOMS: atom_id res chain seq x y z
N MET A 1 10.77 16.85 -33.54
CA MET A 1 10.00 15.90 -34.38
C MET A 1 10.99 14.92 -34.99
N GLU A 2 10.53 13.75 -35.43
CA GLU A 2 11.37 12.58 -35.80
C GLU A 2 12.00 11.81 -34.63
N ASP A 3 11.16 11.12 -33.83
CA ASP A 3 11.42 9.71 -33.48
C ASP A 3 10.09 9.03 -33.10
N ALA A 4 9.29 8.71 -34.12
CA ALA A 4 7.87 8.33 -33.94
C ALA A 4 7.41 7.25 -34.94
N ASN A 5 8.22 6.21 -35.17
CA ASN A 5 7.71 4.90 -35.62
C ASN A 5 8.75 3.77 -35.45
N LYS A 6 8.78 3.19 -34.24
CA LYS A 6 9.13 1.77 -34.06
C LYS A 6 7.89 1.06 -33.54
N GLU A 7 7.22 0.31 -34.40
CA GLU A 7 6.14 -0.58 -33.97
C GLU A 7 6.72 -1.62 -33.01
N ARG A 8 6.45 -1.44 -31.72
CA ARG A 8 6.84 -2.40 -30.67
C ARG A 8 6.01 -3.67 -30.87
N ARG A 9 6.67 -4.72 -31.37
CA ARG A 9 6.07 -6.01 -31.71
C ARG A 9 5.34 -6.61 -30.50
N VAL A 10 4.02 -6.75 -30.59
CA VAL A 10 3.21 -7.47 -29.60
C VAL A 10 3.67 -8.93 -29.56
N LEU A 11 3.88 -9.45 -28.35
CA LEU A 11 4.34 -10.82 -28.11
C LEU A 11 3.17 -11.80 -28.06
N GLN A 12 2.11 -11.46 -27.33
CA GLN A 12 0.97 -12.33 -27.02
C GLN A 12 -0.24 -11.48 -26.59
N HIS A 13 -1.46 -11.99 -26.81
CA HIS A 13 -2.72 -11.34 -26.46
C HIS A 13 -3.38 -12.04 -25.26
N TYR A 14 -4.03 -11.28 -24.37
CA TYR A 14 -4.50 -11.77 -23.07
C TYR A 14 -5.83 -11.15 -22.61
N VAL A 15 -6.75 -12.00 -22.14
CA VAL A 15 -8.00 -11.54 -21.48
C VAL A 15 -7.80 -11.51 -19.97
N ALA A 16 -8.20 -10.42 -19.31
CA ALA A 16 -8.21 -10.33 -17.86
C ALA A 16 -9.15 -11.38 -17.25
N LYS A 17 -8.60 -12.36 -16.53
CA LYS A 17 -9.34 -13.43 -15.86
C LYS A 17 -10.21 -12.90 -14.73
N GLN A 18 -9.69 -11.91 -14.01
CA GLN A 18 -10.28 -11.31 -12.82
C GLN A 18 -9.96 -9.81 -12.75
N ASP A 19 -10.58 -9.14 -11.79
CA ASP A 19 -10.23 -7.77 -11.42
C ASP A 19 -8.83 -7.75 -10.78
N THR A 20 -7.86 -7.08 -11.42
CA THR A 20 -6.46 -6.97 -10.93
C THR A 20 -5.95 -5.52 -11.02
N VAL A 21 -4.84 -5.24 -10.35
CA VAL A 21 -4.28 -3.90 -10.17
C VAL A 21 -3.00 -3.76 -10.98
N LEU A 22 -2.96 -2.78 -11.89
CA LEU A 22 -1.81 -2.52 -12.75
C LEU A 22 -1.03 -1.30 -12.29
N ILE A 23 0.30 -1.38 -12.34
CA ILE A 23 1.22 -0.28 -12.04
C ILE A 23 1.79 0.28 -13.35
N ARG A 24 1.74 1.60 -13.57
CA ARG A 24 2.20 2.23 -14.82
C ARG A 24 3.72 2.20 -14.92
N ILE A 25 4.24 1.64 -16.02
CA ILE A 25 5.68 1.61 -16.33
C ILE A 25 6.05 2.77 -17.28
N PHE A 26 5.16 3.14 -18.21
CA PHE A 26 5.46 4.13 -19.25
C PHE A 26 4.20 4.92 -19.68
N GLY A 27 4.42 6.09 -20.27
CA GLY A 27 3.38 7.02 -20.71
C GLY A 27 2.92 8.00 -19.62
N ALA A 28 2.43 9.17 -20.05
CA ALA A 28 1.92 10.21 -19.17
C ALA A 28 0.42 9.98 -18.88
N CYS A 29 0.05 9.98 -17.60
CA CYS A 29 -1.31 9.73 -17.13
C CYS A 29 -1.44 10.20 -15.67
N ASP A 30 -2.63 10.60 -15.25
CA ASP A 30 -2.87 11.21 -13.94
C ASP A 30 -2.89 10.18 -12.78
N VAL A 31 -2.89 8.88 -13.09
CA VAL A 31 -2.91 7.78 -12.11
C VAL A 31 -1.77 6.77 -12.34
N ASN A 32 -0.91 6.58 -11.34
CA ASN A 32 0.22 5.64 -11.38
C ASN A 32 -0.24 4.17 -11.26
N VAL A 33 -1.37 3.95 -10.58
CA VAL A 33 -1.98 2.64 -10.38
C VAL A 33 -3.41 2.68 -10.91
N ASN A 34 -3.84 1.64 -11.64
CA ASN A 34 -5.18 1.59 -12.23
C ASN A 34 -5.71 0.15 -12.31
N LYS A 35 -7.03 -0.02 -12.15
CA LYS A 35 -7.67 -1.34 -12.03
C LYS A 35 -8.05 -1.89 -13.41
N LEU A 36 -7.38 -2.97 -13.82
CA LEU A 36 -7.79 -3.79 -14.94
C LEU A 36 -8.96 -4.67 -14.49
N ARG A 37 -10.11 -4.51 -15.13
CA ARG A 37 -11.33 -5.24 -14.76
C ARG A 37 -11.39 -6.59 -15.47
N LEU A 38 -12.10 -7.54 -14.87
CA LEU A 38 -12.45 -8.83 -15.46
C LEU A 38 -12.96 -8.65 -16.90
N GLY A 39 -12.44 -9.44 -17.83
CA GLY A 39 -12.79 -9.43 -19.25
C GLY A 39 -12.24 -8.26 -20.07
N MET A 40 -11.43 -7.37 -19.49
CA MET A 40 -10.68 -6.38 -20.27
C MET A 40 -9.59 -7.06 -21.14
N LEU A 41 -9.27 -6.42 -22.25
CA LEU A 41 -8.35 -6.91 -23.28
C LEU A 41 -6.99 -6.21 -23.16
N VAL A 42 -5.93 -7.02 -23.06
CA VAL A 42 -4.53 -6.66 -22.81
C VAL A 42 -3.55 -7.25 -23.84
N GLU A 43 -2.73 -6.40 -24.47
CA GLU A 43 -1.58 -6.80 -25.31
C GLU A 43 -0.29 -6.89 -24.47
N ALA A 44 0.47 -7.97 -24.58
CA ALA A 44 1.80 -8.08 -23.96
C ALA A 44 2.91 -7.59 -24.89
N LEU A 45 3.79 -6.74 -24.38
CA LEU A 45 4.88 -6.09 -25.11
C LEU A 45 6.27 -6.64 -24.73
N GLU A 46 6.44 -7.05 -23.47
CA GLU A 46 7.69 -7.62 -22.94
C GLU A 46 7.35 -8.59 -21.80
N ASP A 47 7.98 -9.77 -21.78
CA ASP A 47 7.92 -10.71 -20.65
C ASP A 47 9.04 -10.33 -19.68
N LEU A 48 8.67 -9.80 -18.52
CA LEU A 48 9.57 -9.41 -17.44
C LEU A 48 9.78 -10.63 -16.53
N LYS A 49 10.95 -10.71 -15.88
CA LYS A 49 11.26 -11.83 -14.97
C LYS A 49 10.18 -11.98 -13.89
N GLU A 50 10.04 -13.21 -13.37
CA GLU A 50 9.10 -13.57 -12.29
C GLU A 50 7.61 -13.54 -12.69
N SER A 51 7.29 -14.00 -13.92
CA SER A 51 5.91 -14.11 -14.43
C SER A 51 5.15 -12.77 -14.47
N VAL A 52 5.87 -11.69 -14.75
CA VAL A 52 5.35 -10.32 -14.87
C VAL A 52 5.39 -9.92 -16.35
N LEU A 53 4.35 -9.26 -16.86
CA LEU A 53 4.34 -8.74 -18.23
C LEU A 53 4.34 -7.21 -18.22
N ARG A 54 5.11 -6.60 -19.13
CA ARG A 54 4.81 -5.23 -19.59
C ARG A 54 3.69 -5.32 -20.61
N VAL A 55 2.60 -4.61 -20.36
CA VAL A 55 1.37 -4.72 -21.14
C VAL A 55 0.81 -3.36 -21.57
N ARG A 56 -0.05 -3.38 -22.59
CA ARG A 56 -0.92 -2.27 -23.00
C ARG A 56 -2.36 -2.73 -22.91
N VAL A 57 -3.23 -1.89 -22.35
CA VAL A 57 -4.67 -2.18 -22.27
C VAL A 57 -5.34 -1.64 -23.53
N THR A 58 -6.04 -2.51 -24.26
CA THR A 58 -6.66 -2.22 -25.57
C THR A 58 -8.16 -1.94 -25.46
N ASP A 59 -8.78 -2.22 -24.31
CA ASP A 59 -10.24 -2.33 -24.20
C ASP A 59 -11.00 -1.00 -24.27
N THR A 60 -12.19 -1.07 -24.86
CA THR A 60 -13.06 0.06 -25.19
C THR A 60 -14.10 0.37 -24.11
N ILE A 61 -14.25 -0.49 -23.11
CA ILE A 61 -15.30 -0.37 -22.07
C ILE A 61 -15.03 0.85 -21.18
N GLY A 62 -15.84 1.90 -21.36
CA GLY A 62 -15.83 3.12 -20.54
C GLY A 62 -14.99 4.28 -21.08
N GLY A 63 -14.33 4.14 -22.24
CA GLY A 63 -13.67 5.27 -22.93
C GLY A 63 -12.56 5.99 -22.13
N CYS A 64 -11.95 5.31 -21.16
CA CYS A 64 -11.06 5.95 -20.21
C CYS A 64 -9.70 6.33 -20.85
N LYS A 65 -9.37 7.62 -20.81
CA LYS A 65 -8.13 8.16 -21.43
C LYS A 65 -6.84 7.62 -20.81
N THR A 66 -6.90 7.07 -19.60
CA THR A 66 -5.73 6.58 -18.85
C THR A 66 -4.95 5.47 -19.55
N TRP A 67 -5.60 4.69 -20.41
CA TRP A 67 -5.00 3.60 -21.18
C TRP A 67 -4.34 4.03 -22.49
N TYR A 68 -4.58 5.28 -22.94
CA TYR A 68 -4.06 5.76 -24.22
C TYR A 68 -2.58 6.13 -24.13
N GLY A 69 -1.72 5.44 -24.89
CA GLY A 69 -0.28 5.71 -24.92
C GLY A 69 0.49 5.29 -23.65
N THR A 70 -0.13 4.52 -22.75
CA THR A 70 0.48 4.04 -21.51
C THR A 70 0.82 2.55 -21.58
N GLU A 71 1.85 2.15 -20.83
CA GLU A 71 2.28 0.74 -20.69
C GLU A 71 2.41 0.42 -19.20
N TRP A 72 2.00 -0.79 -18.79
CA TRP A 72 1.73 -1.15 -17.40
C TRP A 72 2.36 -2.49 -17.01
N ARG A 73 2.50 -2.74 -15.71
CA ARG A 73 2.93 -3.99 -15.08
C ARG A 73 1.70 -4.83 -14.75
N CYS A 74 1.65 -6.09 -15.20
CA CYS A 74 0.60 -7.05 -14.86
C CYS A 74 1.24 -8.41 -14.50
N HIS A 75 0.66 -9.19 -13.59
CA HIS A 75 1.07 -10.58 -13.41
C HIS A 75 0.40 -11.48 -14.45
N LYS A 76 1.13 -12.50 -14.91
CA LYS A 76 0.69 -13.45 -15.95
C LYS A 76 -0.42 -14.39 -15.46
N TYR A 77 -0.56 -14.57 -14.13
CA TYR A 77 -1.57 -15.40 -13.49
C TYR A 77 -3.00 -14.82 -13.57
N ASP A 78 -3.13 -13.49 -13.72
CA ASP A 78 -4.41 -12.80 -13.89
C ASP A 78 -4.92 -12.81 -15.35
N LEU A 79 -4.20 -13.44 -16.26
CA LEU A 79 -4.35 -13.25 -17.70
C LEU A 79 -4.51 -14.59 -18.43
N ILE A 80 -5.55 -14.70 -19.26
CA ILE A 80 -5.82 -15.89 -20.09
C ILE A 80 -5.23 -15.65 -21.49
N PRO A 81 -4.23 -16.44 -21.95
CA PRO A 81 -3.63 -16.27 -23.26
C PRO A 81 -4.59 -16.67 -24.39
N VAL A 82 -4.73 -15.84 -25.41
CA VAL A 82 -5.57 -16.13 -26.59
C VAL A 82 -4.85 -15.83 -27.90
N SER A 83 -5.15 -16.59 -28.97
CA SER A 83 -4.54 -16.35 -30.28
C SER A 83 -5.10 -15.09 -30.95
N GLN A 84 -4.31 -14.45 -31.82
CA GLN A 84 -4.68 -13.18 -32.48
C GLN A 84 -6.00 -13.27 -33.29
N LYS A 85 -6.35 -14.44 -33.85
CA LYS A 85 -7.64 -14.62 -34.56
C LYS A 85 -8.82 -14.63 -33.57
N ILE A 86 -8.65 -15.22 -32.38
CA ILE A 86 -9.65 -15.18 -31.31
C ILE A 86 -9.74 -13.78 -30.70
N TRP A 87 -8.62 -13.09 -30.54
CA TRP A 87 -8.57 -11.69 -30.09
C TRP A 87 -9.49 -10.76 -30.88
N GLN A 88 -9.39 -10.84 -32.21
CA GLN A 88 -10.20 -10.07 -33.12
C GLN A 88 -11.70 -10.35 -32.94
N TYR A 89 -12.09 -11.58 -32.63
CA TYR A 89 -13.47 -11.93 -32.32
C TYR A 89 -13.93 -11.43 -30.93
N LEU A 90 -13.06 -11.48 -29.91
CA LEU A 90 -13.39 -11.04 -28.54
C LEU A 90 -13.57 -9.53 -28.41
N LEU A 91 -12.91 -8.73 -29.25
CA LEU A 91 -13.14 -7.28 -29.36
C LEU A 91 -14.62 -6.94 -29.67
N ALA A 92 -15.31 -7.78 -30.45
CA ALA A 92 -16.72 -7.60 -30.79
C ALA A 92 -17.70 -8.04 -29.67
N VAL A 93 -17.23 -8.75 -28.64
CA VAL A 93 -18.05 -9.21 -27.51
C VAL A 93 -18.17 -8.10 -26.46
N GLN A 94 -19.41 -7.72 -26.15
CA GLN A 94 -19.70 -6.61 -25.22
C GLN A 94 -19.73 -7.03 -23.74
N SER A 95 -20.05 -8.29 -23.42
CA SER A 95 -20.03 -8.79 -22.04
C SER A 95 -18.61 -9.22 -21.63
N PRO A 96 -18.03 -8.64 -20.56
CA PRO A 96 -16.73 -9.06 -20.07
C PRO A 96 -16.72 -10.52 -19.56
N GLN A 97 -17.82 -10.97 -18.95
CA GLN A 97 -17.99 -12.34 -18.47
C GLN A 97 -17.98 -13.34 -19.63
N GLU A 98 -18.64 -13.03 -20.75
CA GLU A 98 -18.60 -13.89 -21.94
C GLU A 98 -17.21 -13.91 -22.61
N ARG A 99 -16.45 -12.80 -22.58
CA ARG A 99 -15.05 -12.82 -23.04
C ARG A 99 -14.20 -13.80 -22.23
N VAL A 100 -14.32 -13.76 -20.90
CA VAL A 100 -13.62 -14.70 -19.99
C VAL A 100 -14.11 -16.13 -20.18
N ARG A 101 -15.42 -16.35 -20.31
CA ARG A 101 -15.99 -17.69 -20.55
C ARG A 101 -15.50 -18.30 -21.85
N LEU A 102 -15.40 -17.52 -22.93
CA LEU A 102 -14.87 -17.97 -24.22
C LEU A 102 -13.37 -18.24 -24.14
N ALA A 103 -12.60 -17.35 -23.51
CA ALA A 103 -11.14 -17.47 -23.43
C ALA A 103 -10.66 -18.68 -22.62
N ASN A 104 -11.40 -19.10 -21.57
CA ASN A 104 -11.10 -20.31 -20.81
C ASN A 104 -11.47 -21.62 -21.54
N ASP A 105 -12.26 -21.57 -22.62
CA ASP A 105 -12.66 -22.76 -23.38
C ASP A 105 -11.77 -22.91 -24.62
N GLU A 106 -10.58 -23.50 -24.41
CA GLU A 106 -9.59 -23.74 -25.47
C GLU A 106 -10.17 -24.58 -26.61
N ALA A 107 -10.99 -25.58 -26.31
CA ALA A 107 -11.58 -26.49 -27.29
C ALA A 107 -12.62 -25.80 -28.18
N LEU A 108 -13.43 -24.89 -27.61
CA LEU A 108 -14.33 -24.02 -28.37
C LEU A 108 -13.54 -22.96 -29.15
N CYS A 109 -12.47 -22.39 -28.58
CA CYS A 109 -11.58 -21.47 -29.27
C CYS A 109 -10.91 -22.08 -30.50
N GLU A 110 -10.43 -23.34 -30.44
CA GLU A 110 -9.91 -24.04 -31.63
C GLU A 110 -10.99 -24.22 -32.71
N GLN A 111 -12.20 -24.63 -32.32
CA GLN A 111 -13.30 -24.80 -33.27
C GLN A 111 -13.70 -23.47 -33.94
N ILE A 112 -13.83 -22.39 -33.16
CA ILE A 112 -14.12 -21.02 -33.64
C ILE A 112 -13.00 -20.51 -34.57
N ARG A 113 -11.73 -20.82 -34.27
CA ARG A 113 -10.58 -20.42 -35.09
C ARG A 113 -10.64 -21.02 -36.50
N ASN A 114 -11.24 -22.20 -36.64
CA ASN A 114 -11.34 -22.91 -37.91
C ASN A 114 -12.57 -22.51 -38.75
N ILE A 115 -13.55 -21.82 -38.16
CA ILE A 115 -14.71 -21.28 -38.90
C ILE A 115 -14.24 -20.38 -40.04
N SER A 116 -14.81 -20.65 -41.21
CA SER A 116 -14.51 -20.07 -42.52
C SER A 116 -15.80 -19.60 -43.22
N VAL A 117 -15.66 -18.84 -44.31
CA VAL A 117 -16.81 -18.39 -45.09
C VAL A 117 -17.41 -19.56 -45.87
N ASN A 118 -18.74 -19.66 -45.81
CA ASN A 118 -19.64 -20.74 -46.24
C ASN A 118 -19.84 -21.90 -45.26
N ASP A 119 -19.20 -21.89 -44.09
CA ASP A 119 -19.49 -22.86 -43.03
C ASP A 119 -20.91 -22.67 -42.45
N ILE A 120 -21.47 -23.76 -41.92
CA ILE A 120 -22.72 -23.74 -41.16
C ILE A 120 -22.40 -23.55 -39.68
N VAL A 121 -23.17 -22.71 -38.99
CA VAL A 121 -23.08 -22.48 -37.55
C VAL A 121 -24.47 -22.42 -36.92
N TRP A 122 -24.55 -22.67 -35.62
CA TRP A 122 -25.74 -22.38 -34.82
C TRP A 122 -25.68 -20.91 -34.36
N TYR A 123 -26.68 -20.12 -34.74
CA TYR A 123 -26.89 -18.77 -34.24
C TYR A 123 -27.85 -18.76 -33.05
N CYS A 124 -27.60 -17.88 -32.07
CA CYS A 124 -28.47 -17.64 -30.93
C CYS A 124 -28.68 -16.14 -30.75
N ASN A 125 -29.93 -15.67 -30.89
CA ASN A 125 -30.27 -14.24 -30.79
C ASN A 125 -30.17 -13.74 -29.34
N ASP A 126 -30.59 -14.56 -28.37
CA ASP A 126 -30.57 -14.25 -26.94
C ASP A 126 -29.62 -15.21 -26.18
N PRO A 127 -28.45 -14.73 -25.66
CA PRO A 127 -27.52 -15.54 -24.89
C PRO A 127 -28.08 -16.14 -23.59
N SER A 128 -29.17 -15.57 -23.05
CA SER A 128 -29.83 -16.07 -21.83
C SER A 128 -30.74 -17.26 -22.11
N ASN A 129 -31.39 -17.30 -23.28
CA ASN A 129 -32.31 -18.37 -23.68
C ASN A 129 -31.69 -19.35 -24.69
N LYS A 130 -30.64 -20.06 -24.25
CA LYS A 130 -29.79 -20.99 -25.04
C LYS A 130 -30.50 -22.17 -25.71
N ARG A 131 -31.83 -22.30 -25.55
CA ARG A 131 -32.70 -23.35 -26.13
C ARG A 131 -33.18 -23.03 -27.54
N VAL A 132 -33.29 -21.75 -27.93
CA VAL A 132 -33.66 -21.37 -29.30
C VAL A 132 -32.38 -21.10 -30.07
N ARG A 133 -32.12 -21.91 -31.10
CA ARG A 133 -30.98 -21.76 -32.00
C ARG A 133 -31.42 -21.99 -33.43
N GLU A 134 -30.91 -21.17 -34.34
CA GLU A 134 -31.20 -21.26 -35.76
C GLU A 134 -29.94 -21.72 -36.53
N LEU A 135 -30.13 -22.44 -37.64
CA LEU A 135 -29.05 -22.71 -38.57
C LEU A 135 -28.74 -21.47 -39.41
N ALA A 136 -27.46 -21.17 -39.55
CA ALA A 136 -26.95 -20.01 -40.27
C ALA A 136 -25.75 -20.37 -41.14
N PHE A 137 -25.69 -19.83 -42.36
CA PHE A 137 -24.48 -19.86 -43.19
C PHE A 137 -23.62 -18.64 -42.88
N VAL A 138 -22.34 -18.84 -42.59
CA VAL A 138 -21.36 -17.75 -42.49
C VAL A 138 -21.09 -17.22 -43.90
N ARG A 139 -21.40 -15.96 -44.18
CA ARG A 139 -21.15 -15.32 -45.48
C ARG A 139 -20.07 -14.24 -45.43
N TYR A 140 -19.73 -13.76 -44.24
CA TYR A 140 -18.69 -12.77 -44.02
C TYR A 140 -18.01 -13.01 -42.66
N ILE A 141 -16.70 -12.77 -42.58
CA ILE A 141 -15.95 -12.70 -41.33
C ILE A 141 -14.98 -11.51 -41.45
N GLY A 142 -15.12 -10.50 -40.60
CA GLY A 142 -14.27 -9.30 -40.69
C GLY A 142 -14.81 -8.10 -39.90
N SER A 143 -14.15 -6.95 -40.02
CA SER A 143 -14.52 -5.71 -39.33
C SER A 143 -15.70 -4.98 -40.00
N VAL A 144 -16.68 -4.59 -39.18
CA VAL A 144 -17.88 -3.87 -39.63
C VAL A 144 -17.90 -2.51 -38.93
N ALA A 145 -17.50 -1.46 -39.65
CA ALA A 145 -17.18 -0.15 -39.08
C ALA A 145 -18.34 0.50 -38.32
N GLN A 146 -19.58 0.20 -38.72
CA GLN A 146 -20.82 0.68 -38.13
C GLN A 146 -21.22 -0.07 -36.85
N LEU A 147 -20.55 -1.18 -36.50
CA LEU A 147 -20.81 -1.97 -35.30
C LEU A 147 -19.73 -1.81 -34.21
N GLY A 148 -18.51 -1.43 -34.60
CA GLY A 148 -17.42 -1.11 -33.68
C GLY A 148 -16.11 -1.84 -34.00
N LEU A 149 -15.29 -2.04 -32.96
CA LEU A 149 -14.02 -2.76 -33.08
C LEU A 149 -14.23 -4.28 -33.04
N GLY A 150 -13.29 -5.00 -33.63
CA GLY A 150 -13.32 -6.46 -33.71
C GLY A 150 -13.91 -6.99 -35.02
N HIS A 151 -14.00 -8.31 -35.10
CA HIS A 151 -14.51 -9.06 -36.25
C HIS A 151 -15.88 -9.67 -35.93
N TYR A 152 -16.84 -9.37 -36.79
CA TYR A 152 -18.19 -9.90 -36.76
C TYR A 152 -18.36 -11.00 -37.82
N PHE A 153 -19.24 -11.94 -37.55
CA PHE A 153 -19.69 -12.93 -38.52
C PHE A 153 -20.97 -12.41 -39.16
N GLY A 154 -20.96 -12.22 -40.48
CA GLY A 154 -22.16 -11.97 -41.26
C GLY A 154 -22.84 -13.29 -41.58
N LEU A 155 -24.08 -13.46 -41.11
CA LEU A 155 -24.83 -14.71 -41.14
C LEU A 155 -26.04 -14.59 -42.07
N GLU A 156 -26.26 -15.61 -42.90
CA GLU A 156 -27.49 -15.82 -43.69
C GLU A 156 -28.31 -16.93 -43.00
N LEU A 157 -29.45 -16.57 -42.39
CA LEU A 157 -30.28 -17.47 -41.61
C LEU A 157 -31.12 -18.38 -42.53
N VAL A 158 -31.28 -19.64 -42.13
CA VAL A 158 -31.90 -20.66 -43.00
C VAL A 158 -33.44 -20.62 -42.97
N GLU A 159 -34.04 -20.26 -41.82
CA GLU A 159 -35.47 -20.45 -41.54
C GLU A 159 -36.22 -19.16 -41.14
N SER A 160 -35.56 -18.21 -40.46
CA SER A 160 -36.21 -16.98 -39.99
C SER A 160 -36.61 -16.03 -41.13
N GLN A 161 -37.77 -15.38 -40.95
CA GLN A 161 -38.28 -14.30 -41.80
C GLN A 161 -38.21 -12.93 -41.11
N GLU A 162 -37.64 -12.83 -39.91
CA GLU A 162 -37.55 -11.56 -39.18
C GLU A 162 -36.47 -10.62 -39.73
N LEU A 163 -36.79 -9.33 -39.78
CA LEU A 163 -35.86 -8.28 -40.20
C LEU A 163 -35.06 -7.77 -39.00
N PHE A 164 -33.85 -8.30 -38.84
CA PHE A 164 -32.91 -7.85 -37.83
C PHE A 164 -32.43 -6.43 -38.13
N LYS A 165 -32.11 -5.64 -37.09
CA LYS A 165 -31.63 -4.25 -37.23
C LYS A 165 -30.38 -4.12 -38.12
N THR A 166 -29.61 -5.20 -38.27
CA THR A 166 -28.40 -5.27 -39.12
C THR A 166 -28.64 -5.86 -40.52
N SER A 167 -29.86 -6.30 -40.87
CA SER A 167 -30.15 -6.91 -42.19
C SER A 167 -30.06 -5.94 -43.38
N LEU A 168 -30.14 -4.63 -43.12
CA LEU A 168 -29.85 -3.61 -44.15
C LEU A 168 -28.33 -3.47 -44.36
N LEU A 169 -27.59 -3.33 -43.26
CA LEU A 169 -26.13 -3.20 -43.25
C LEU A 169 -25.42 -4.44 -43.84
N ALA A 170 -25.92 -5.64 -43.57
CA ALA A 170 -25.38 -6.90 -44.10
C ALA A 170 -25.25 -6.90 -45.63
N LYS A 171 -26.19 -6.25 -46.34
CA LYS A 171 -26.23 -6.20 -47.81
C LYS A 171 -25.16 -5.30 -48.42
N GLU A 172 -24.51 -4.44 -47.62
CA GLU A 172 -23.34 -3.66 -48.05
C GLU A 172 -22.04 -4.50 -48.02
N TYR A 173 -22.04 -5.60 -47.27
CA TYR A 173 -20.85 -6.42 -46.99
C TYR A 173 -20.85 -7.79 -47.68
N PHE A 174 -22.02 -8.41 -47.90
CA PHE A 174 -22.13 -9.69 -48.59
C PHE A 174 -23.45 -9.86 -49.35
N ILE A 175 -23.39 -10.61 -50.45
CA ILE A 175 -24.57 -10.93 -51.27
C ILE A 175 -25.21 -12.23 -50.73
N CYS A 176 -26.52 -12.18 -50.47
CA CYS A 176 -27.29 -13.34 -50.01
C CYS A 176 -27.52 -14.34 -51.15
N SER A 177 -27.51 -15.63 -50.85
CA SER A 177 -27.88 -16.69 -51.82
C SER A 177 -29.38 -16.72 -52.12
N ARG A 178 -30.22 -16.17 -51.22
CA ARG A 178 -31.68 -16.04 -51.40
C ARG A 178 -32.10 -14.57 -51.27
N TRP A 179 -32.97 -14.12 -52.18
CA TRP A 179 -33.42 -12.71 -52.27
C TRP A 179 -34.08 -12.16 -50.98
N ASN A 180 -34.69 -13.04 -50.17
CA ASN A 180 -35.38 -12.72 -48.91
C ASN A 180 -34.77 -13.41 -47.68
N ALA A 181 -33.49 -13.83 -47.68
CA ALA A 181 -32.88 -14.37 -46.47
C ALA A 181 -32.77 -13.31 -45.36
N ALA A 182 -33.19 -13.67 -44.14
CA ALA A 182 -32.86 -12.89 -42.96
C ALA A 182 -31.34 -12.91 -42.74
N THR A 183 -30.75 -11.75 -42.53
CA THR A 183 -29.29 -11.59 -42.38
C THR A 183 -28.96 -10.79 -41.15
N VAL A 184 -27.92 -11.21 -40.43
CA VAL A 184 -27.54 -10.61 -39.15
C VAL A 184 -26.03 -10.63 -38.99
N PHE A 185 -25.48 -9.57 -38.40
CA PHE A 185 -24.11 -9.59 -37.88
C PHE A 185 -24.12 -10.05 -36.43
N ALA A 186 -23.36 -11.11 -36.16
CA ALA A 186 -23.22 -11.70 -34.83
C ALA A 186 -21.79 -11.55 -34.31
N ALA A 187 -21.65 -11.19 -33.03
CA ALA A 187 -20.42 -11.37 -32.28
C ALA A 187 -20.27 -12.86 -31.89
N VAL A 188 -19.03 -13.29 -31.66
CA VAL A 188 -18.69 -14.72 -31.50
C VAL A 188 -19.39 -15.43 -30.33
N ASN A 189 -19.80 -14.70 -29.29
CA ASN A 189 -20.53 -15.26 -28.15
C ASN A 189 -21.96 -15.70 -28.48
N ASN A 190 -22.52 -15.27 -29.62
CA ASN A 190 -23.84 -15.65 -30.13
C ASN A 190 -23.79 -16.82 -31.14
N ILE A 191 -22.63 -17.46 -31.31
CA ILE A 191 -22.35 -18.44 -32.36
C ILE A 191 -21.77 -19.71 -31.75
N TYR A 192 -22.26 -20.88 -32.18
CA TYR A 192 -21.69 -22.17 -31.82
C TYR A 192 -21.32 -22.96 -33.09
N PRO A 193 -20.13 -23.60 -33.15
CA PRO A 193 -19.74 -24.44 -34.27
C PRO A 193 -20.79 -25.54 -34.53
N TYR A 194 -21.20 -25.69 -35.79
CA TYR A 194 -22.02 -26.84 -36.18
C TYR A 194 -21.14 -28.08 -36.27
N LYS A 195 -21.61 -29.20 -35.72
CA LYS A 195 -21.06 -30.53 -35.99
C LYS A 195 -22.19 -31.37 -36.56
N GLU A 196 -21.98 -31.88 -37.77
CA GLU A 196 -22.89 -32.85 -38.38
C GLU A 196 -22.72 -34.19 -37.66
N THR A 197 -23.43 -34.36 -36.55
CA THR A 197 -23.45 -35.64 -35.83
C THR A 197 -24.12 -36.70 -36.69
N ALA A 198 -23.33 -37.67 -37.13
CA ALA A 198 -23.85 -38.90 -37.75
C ALA A 198 -24.95 -39.49 -36.85
N ILE A 199 -26.05 -39.95 -37.47
CA ILE A 199 -27.32 -40.19 -36.79
C ILE A 199 -27.21 -41.37 -35.80
N SER A 200 -26.91 -41.07 -34.54
CA SER A 200 -27.35 -41.85 -33.39
C SER A 200 -28.81 -41.47 -33.09
N LYS A 201 -29.70 -42.46 -33.16
CA LYS A 201 -31.08 -42.34 -32.67
C LYS A 201 -31.05 -42.27 -31.14
N GLU A 202 -32.15 -41.76 -30.55
CA GLU A 202 -32.27 -41.39 -29.13
C GLU A 202 -31.45 -40.11 -28.83
N ASP A 203 -32.04 -38.93 -28.57
CA ASP A 203 -33.45 -38.60 -28.29
C ASP A 203 -34.14 -37.80 -29.41
N ALA A 204 -35.36 -38.24 -29.79
CA ALA A 204 -36.19 -37.57 -30.79
C ALA A 204 -37.68 -37.54 -30.38
N ILE A 205 -38.04 -36.71 -29.40
CA ILE A 205 -39.44 -36.44 -29.01
C ILE A 205 -39.74 -34.94 -29.05
N SER A 206 -39.86 -34.38 -30.27
CA SER A 206 -40.67 -33.18 -30.61
C SER A 206 -40.46 -32.67 -32.05
N GLY A 207 -40.09 -33.54 -33.01
CA GLY A 207 -40.00 -33.13 -34.42
C GLY A 207 -41.40 -33.02 -35.05
N SER A 208 -41.85 -31.82 -35.41
CA SER A 208 -42.92 -31.58 -36.42
C SER A 208 -43.17 -30.09 -36.72
N LEU A 209 -42.29 -29.44 -37.50
CA LEU A 209 -42.67 -28.73 -38.74
C LEU A 209 -41.43 -28.22 -39.47
N GLU A 210 -40.97 -28.96 -40.48
CA GLU A 210 -40.00 -28.44 -41.45
C GLU A 210 -40.74 -28.18 -42.78
N LYS A 211 -40.38 -27.09 -43.47
CA LYS A 211 -40.95 -26.63 -44.77
C LYS A 211 -42.40 -26.12 -44.70
N THR A 212 -42.62 -24.83 -44.99
CA THR A 212 -43.15 -24.27 -46.28
C THR A 212 -43.35 -22.74 -46.13
N LEU A 213 -43.57 -22.02 -47.25
CA LEU A 213 -44.07 -20.62 -47.37
C LEU A 213 -43.09 -19.45 -47.12
N LEU A 214 -42.38 -19.08 -48.19
CA LEU A 214 -42.18 -17.67 -48.54
C LEU A 214 -43.47 -17.13 -49.20
N LEU A 215 -44.12 -16.06 -48.70
CA LEU A 215 -44.88 -15.08 -49.52
C LEU A 215 -45.45 -13.85 -48.75
N LYS A 216 -45.11 -12.64 -49.21
CA LYS A 216 -45.90 -11.37 -49.22
C LYS A 216 -46.52 -10.74 -47.94
N ASN A 217 -45.96 -9.57 -47.59
CA ASN A 217 -46.57 -8.23 -47.44
C ASN A 217 -48.09 -8.08 -47.09
N ASN A 218 -48.44 -7.32 -46.01
CA ASN A 218 -48.90 -5.91 -46.07
C ASN A 218 -49.50 -5.31 -44.75
N VAL A 219 -49.09 -4.06 -44.44
CA VAL A 219 -49.85 -2.87 -43.96
C VAL A 219 -50.99 -2.94 -42.90
N GLY A 220 -50.87 -2.12 -41.85
CA GLY A 220 -51.93 -1.55 -40.96
C GLY A 220 -51.38 -1.24 -39.55
N THR A 221 -51.40 -0.04 -38.93
CA THR A 221 -52.49 0.91 -38.55
C THR A 221 -53.56 0.22 -37.67
N ASP A 222 -53.90 0.63 -36.42
CA ASP A 222 -53.98 1.96 -35.81
C ASP A 222 -54.02 1.97 -34.25
N HIS A 223 -54.02 3.18 -33.63
CA HIS A 223 -54.53 3.59 -32.29
C HIS A 223 -54.01 2.91 -30.98
N VAL A 224 -53.50 3.59 -29.94
CA VAL A 224 -53.92 4.78 -29.13
C VAL A 224 -54.79 4.44 -27.89
N ASN A 225 -54.17 4.48 -26.68
CA ASN A 225 -54.59 5.24 -25.48
C ASN A 225 -53.55 5.01 -24.33
N GLU A 226 -53.02 5.94 -23.53
CA GLU A 226 -53.50 7.11 -22.73
C GLU A 226 -53.99 6.79 -21.29
N LYS A 227 -53.09 7.01 -20.29
CA LYS A 227 -53.27 7.61 -18.93
C LYS A 227 -51.93 7.53 -18.15
N LYS A 228 -51.31 8.63 -17.64
CA LYS A 228 -51.66 9.52 -16.48
C LYS A 228 -51.58 8.76 -15.15
N ARG A 229 -50.84 9.15 -14.08
CA ARG A 229 -50.16 10.39 -13.55
C ARG A 229 -48.90 9.93 -12.73
N SER A 230 -48.02 10.70 -12.05
CA SER A 230 -47.54 12.12 -11.94
C SER A 230 -46.22 12.08 -11.07
N VAL A 231 -45.26 13.03 -10.95
CA VAL A 231 -45.17 14.51 -11.01
C VAL A 231 -45.71 15.20 -9.72
N LEU A 232 -44.96 16.00 -8.93
CA LEU A 232 -43.51 16.32 -8.83
C LEU A 232 -43.18 17.02 -7.46
N ASP A 233 -42.01 17.69 -7.36
CA ASP A 233 -41.49 18.66 -6.36
C ASP A 233 -40.64 18.10 -5.19
N THR A 234 -39.42 18.56 -4.77
CA THR A 234 -38.53 19.75 -4.97
C THR A 234 -38.87 21.01 -4.15
N THR A 235 -38.02 21.67 -3.32
CA THR A 235 -36.61 21.43 -2.90
C THR A 235 -36.36 21.91 -1.43
N PRO A 236 -35.24 22.58 -1.05
CA PRO A 236 -34.14 22.07 -0.21
C PRO A 236 -34.16 22.53 1.28
N ALA A 237 -33.21 22.01 2.08
CA ALA A 237 -32.86 22.54 3.40
C ALA A 237 -31.33 22.55 3.62
N VAL A 238 -30.85 23.47 4.46
CA VAL A 238 -29.45 23.65 4.90
C VAL A 238 -29.45 23.88 6.41
N LEU A 239 -28.31 23.64 7.09
CA LEU A 239 -28.06 23.75 8.53
C LEU A 239 -28.50 22.56 9.40
N LEU A 240 -27.67 21.51 9.43
CA LEU A 240 -27.37 20.78 10.67
C LEU A 240 -25.99 20.06 10.58
N GLU A 241 -24.91 20.82 10.70
CA GLU A 241 -23.55 20.26 10.85
C GLU A 241 -23.15 20.27 12.32
N GLN A 242 -23.08 19.09 12.97
CA GLN A 242 -22.15 18.70 14.06
C GLN A 242 -22.57 17.39 14.75
N PHE A 243 -22.67 16.28 14.00
CA PHE A 243 -22.47 14.92 14.51
C PHE A 243 -22.09 14.02 13.33
N THR A 244 -20.82 13.63 13.23
CA THR A 244 -20.38 12.68 12.20
C THR A 244 -20.72 11.26 12.63
N LEU A 245 -21.74 10.68 11.99
CA LEU A 245 -21.96 9.24 12.02
C LEU A 245 -20.75 8.57 11.35
N PHE A 246 -19.96 7.84 12.14
CA PHE A 246 -18.99 6.90 11.60
C PHE A 246 -19.71 5.68 11.04
N ASP A 247 -19.15 5.12 9.96
CA ASP A 247 -19.72 3.99 9.25
C ASP A 247 -19.24 2.69 9.94
N ASP A 248 -20.07 2.10 10.81
CA ASP A 248 -19.72 0.91 11.62
C ASP A 248 -19.29 -0.31 10.77
N ASN A 249 -19.56 -0.32 9.46
CA ASN A 249 -19.23 -1.36 8.47
C ASN A 249 -17.72 -1.58 8.21
N LYS A 250 -16.83 -1.13 9.12
CA LYS A 250 -15.37 -1.35 9.08
C LYS A 250 -14.80 -1.97 10.35
N ASN A 251 -15.65 -2.41 11.27
CA ASN A 251 -15.23 -3.18 12.44
C ASN A 251 -14.80 -4.61 12.02
N ASN A 252 -14.08 -5.32 12.89
CA ASN A 252 -13.56 -6.67 12.65
C ASN A 252 -13.94 -7.66 13.78
N ASN A 253 -15.21 -7.59 14.22
CA ASN A 253 -15.71 -8.20 15.45
C ASN A 253 -16.72 -9.35 15.25
N HIS A 254 -17.11 -9.71 14.03
CA HIS A 254 -18.02 -10.84 13.77
C HIS A 254 -17.26 -12.16 13.53
N GLU A 255 -17.32 -13.04 14.54
CA GLU A 255 -16.58 -14.30 14.59
C GLU A 255 -17.35 -15.50 13.98
N SER A 256 -16.60 -16.47 13.44
CA SER A 256 -17.10 -17.61 12.64
C SER A 256 -17.51 -18.85 13.47
N VAL A 257 -18.52 -19.61 13.02
CA VAL A 257 -19.00 -20.83 13.71
C VAL A 257 -18.45 -22.13 13.11
N ASN A 258 -17.93 -22.98 13.99
CA ASN A 258 -17.29 -24.29 13.76
C ASN A 258 -18.06 -25.29 12.84
N ILE A 259 -17.37 -25.89 11.87
CA ILE A 259 -17.74 -27.18 11.21
C ILE A 259 -16.49 -28.08 11.10
N LYS A 260 -16.66 -29.40 11.20
CA LYS A 260 -15.60 -30.39 11.49
C LYS A 260 -14.84 -30.97 10.28
N GLU A 261 -13.65 -31.47 10.59
CA GLU A 261 -12.64 -32.10 9.73
C GLU A 261 -13.11 -33.25 8.82
N ARG A 262 -12.30 -33.53 7.78
CA ARG A 262 -11.86 -34.90 7.47
C ARG A 262 -10.49 -34.93 6.77
N HIS A 263 -9.58 -35.78 7.26
CA HIS A 263 -8.23 -35.93 6.70
C HIS A 263 -8.22 -36.59 5.30
N GLN A 264 -7.14 -36.39 4.54
CA GLN A 264 -6.23 -37.52 4.26
C GLN A 264 -4.81 -37.09 3.82
N THR A 265 -3.87 -38.04 3.94
CA THR A 265 -2.41 -37.86 3.84
C THR A 265 -1.85 -38.19 2.45
N GLY A 266 -0.78 -37.52 2.04
CA GLY A 266 0.02 -37.93 0.87
C GLY A 266 1.43 -37.34 0.85
N LYS A 267 2.42 -38.09 1.35
CA LYS A 267 3.85 -37.82 1.14
C LYS A 267 4.33 -38.43 -0.18
N ALA A 268 5.17 -37.70 -0.92
CA ALA A 268 6.21 -38.29 -1.77
C ALA A 268 7.35 -37.28 -1.97
N GLU A 269 8.57 -37.67 -1.62
CA GLU A 269 9.80 -36.95 -1.95
C GLU A 269 10.42 -37.60 -3.21
N LEU A 270 11.06 -36.81 -4.09
CA LEU A 270 12.19 -37.32 -4.88
C LEU A 270 13.11 -36.18 -5.33
N GLU A 271 14.41 -36.39 -5.16
CA GLU A 271 15.49 -35.48 -5.57
C GLU A 271 16.15 -35.93 -6.88
N ASN A 272 17.06 -35.07 -7.37
CA ASN A 272 18.38 -35.37 -7.96
C ASN A 272 18.64 -35.14 -9.46
N ASP A 273 19.95 -34.91 -9.67
CA ASP A 273 20.78 -34.80 -10.87
C ASP A 273 20.54 -33.57 -11.80
N ILE A 274 21.41 -32.55 -11.80
CA ILE A 274 22.86 -32.49 -12.14
C ILE A 274 23.11 -32.63 -13.66
N ASN A 275 23.46 -31.53 -14.34
CA ASN A 275 24.89 -31.23 -14.61
C ASN A 275 25.16 -29.80 -15.16
N ASN A 276 26.44 -29.43 -15.17
CA ASN A 276 26.97 -28.14 -15.64
C ASN A 276 27.21 -28.11 -17.16
N TYR A 277 27.21 -26.91 -17.75
CA TYR A 277 28.10 -26.59 -18.87
C TYR A 277 28.57 -25.13 -18.81
N THR A 278 29.88 -24.94 -18.60
CA THR A 278 30.58 -23.64 -18.75
C THR A 278 31.32 -23.59 -20.09
N LYS A 279 31.32 -22.41 -20.74
CA LYS A 279 32.45 -21.90 -21.52
C LYS A 279 32.27 -20.43 -21.91
N SER A 280 33.35 -19.66 -21.78
CA SER A 280 33.57 -18.38 -22.44
C SER A 280 34.29 -18.57 -23.77
N VAL A 281 34.41 -17.50 -24.57
CA VAL A 281 35.65 -17.00 -25.19
C VAL A 281 35.37 -15.63 -25.85
N ASP A 282 36.37 -14.76 -25.86
CA ASP A 282 36.40 -13.37 -26.36
C ASP A 282 36.43 -13.31 -27.93
N HIS A 283 36.32 -12.17 -28.64
CA HIS A 283 37.27 -11.04 -28.66
C HIS A 283 36.82 -9.90 -29.64
N ASP A 284 37.50 -8.75 -29.51
CA ASP A 284 37.86 -7.75 -30.54
C ASP A 284 36.90 -6.71 -31.19
N LEU A 285 37.15 -5.45 -30.77
CA LEU A 285 37.59 -4.30 -31.59
C LEU A 285 36.84 -3.87 -32.86
N PHE A 286 36.47 -2.57 -32.92
CA PHE A 286 37.02 -1.67 -33.95
C PHE A 286 37.12 -0.19 -33.49
N LYS A 287 38.04 0.55 -34.14
CA LYS A 287 38.38 1.99 -34.00
C LYS A 287 37.63 2.83 -35.08
N CYS A 288 37.61 4.16 -35.12
CA CYS A 288 37.77 5.30 -34.18
C CYS A 288 37.64 6.63 -34.98
N GLY A 289 37.23 7.74 -34.33
CA GLY A 289 37.48 9.13 -34.79
C GLY A 289 36.42 9.80 -35.69
N ASN A 290 36.47 11.12 -35.94
CA ASN A 290 37.35 12.14 -35.31
C ASN A 290 36.88 13.61 -35.58
N GLY A 291 36.96 14.49 -34.57
CA GLY A 291 36.89 15.97 -34.71
C GLY A 291 35.53 16.62 -35.00
N GLU A 292 35.34 17.95 -34.86
CA GLU A 292 36.20 18.97 -34.23
C GLU A 292 35.45 20.32 -33.96
N LYS A 293 35.84 21.05 -32.91
CA LYS A 293 35.81 22.53 -32.72
C LYS A 293 34.47 23.31 -32.51
N ASN A 294 34.24 23.65 -31.24
CA ASN A 294 34.16 25.01 -30.65
C ASN A 294 33.24 26.12 -31.23
N GLU A 295 32.42 26.73 -30.35
CA GLU A 295 32.43 28.20 -30.17
C GLU A 295 32.03 28.62 -28.72
N ILE A 296 32.85 29.45 -28.05
CA ILE A 296 32.64 29.87 -26.65
C ILE A 296 31.95 31.24 -26.58
N LYS A 297 30.94 31.40 -25.70
CA LYS A 297 30.46 32.72 -25.25
C LYS A 297 30.53 32.86 -23.74
N LYS A 298 31.18 33.93 -23.28
CA LYS A 298 31.55 34.16 -21.88
C LYS A 298 30.36 34.55 -20.99
N PHE A 299 30.22 33.86 -19.86
CA PHE A 299 29.60 34.45 -18.67
C PHE A 299 30.53 35.49 -18.03
N ASN A 300 29.96 36.43 -17.27
CA ASN A 300 30.77 37.40 -16.52
C ASN A 300 30.01 38.00 -15.32
N ARG A 301 30.22 37.44 -14.11
CA ARG A 301 30.28 38.23 -12.86
C ARG A 301 30.98 37.47 -11.73
N ILE A 302 31.90 38.19 -11.12
CA ILE A 302 32.95 37.79 -10.18
C ILE A 302 32.38 37.53 -8.78
N GLU A 303 32.91 36.52 -8.07
CA GLU A 303 32.93 36.47 -6.60
C GLU A 303 34.31 36.01 -6.09
N ASN A 304 34.64 36.40 -4.86
CA ASN A 304 35.81 36.09 -4.00
C ASN A 304 37.07 35.40 -4.61
N ARG A 305 38.20 36.13 -4.59
CA ARG A 305 39.56 35.54 -4.62
C ARG A 305 40.02 35.21 -3.18
N GLY A 306 39.92 33.95 -2.77
CA GLY A 306 40.76 33.38 -1.72
C GLY A 306 41.98 32.68 -2.35
N ASP A 307 43.09 32.58 -1.62
CA ASP A 307 44.27 31.88 -2.14
C ASP A 307 43.97 30.39 -2.37
N LEU A 308 44.47 29.85 -3.48
CA LEU A 308 44.26 28.46 -3.90
C LEU A 308 45.46 27.61 -3.47
N MET A 309 45.20 26.50 -2.79
CA MET A 309 46.23 25.60 -2.28
C MET A 309 46.02 24.16 -2.73
N VAL A 310 47.03 23.29 -2.56
CA VAL A 310 46.87 21.85 -2.76
C VAL A 310 45.86 21.32 -1.75
N GLY A 311 44.81 20.65 -2.23
CA GLY A 311 43.64 20.25 -1.45
C GLY A 311 42.40 21.13 -1.66
N SER A 312 42.51 22.31 -2.28
CA SER A 312 41.32 23.14 -2.56
C SER A 312 40.38 22.49 -3.59
N ASN A 313 39.09 22.50 -3.28
CA ASN A 313 38.01 22.17 -4.20
C ASN A 313 37.84 23.31 -5.21
N VAL A 314 37.87 23.00 -6.50
CA VAL A 314 37.83 23.99 -7.57
C VAL A 314 36.88 23.63 -8.70
N LYS A 315 36.33 24.67 -9.32
CA LYS A 315 35.74 24.60 -10.66
C LYS A 315 36.74 25.14 -11.69
N VAL A 316 36.83 24.44 -12.81
CA VAL A 316 37.73 24.75 -13.94
C VAL A 316 36.92 24.74 -15.23
N LEU A 317 37.13 25.73 -16.09
CA LEU A 317 36.52 25.79 -17.42
C LEU A 317 37.38 25.03 -18.44
N LEU A 318 36.81 24.00 -19.08
CA LEU A 318 37.48 23.15 -20.10
C LEU A 318 36.54 22.99 -21.29
N ASP A 319 37.05 23.20 -22.52
CA ASP A 319 36.31 23.02 -23.79
C ASP A 319 34.89 23.66 -23.87
N SER A 320 34.67 24.73 -23.10
CA SER A 320 33.43 25.51 -22.87
C SER A 320 32.59 25.10 -21.65
N ASP A 321 32.81 23.91 -21.08
CA ASP A 321 32.07 23.36 -19.95
C ASP A 321 32.81 23.53 -18.60
N ILE A 322 32.04 23.49 -17.51
CA ILE A 322 32.56 23.66 -16.14
C ILE A 322 32.72 22.29 -15.49
N HIS A 323 33.96 21.94 -15.17
CA HIS A 323 34.33 20.71 -14.47
C HIS A 323 34.75 20.99 -13.02
N TYR A 324 34.43 20.05 -12.14
CA TYR A 324 34.76 20.10 -10.72
C TYR A 324 35.86 19.09 -10.38
N GLY A 325 36.69 19.43 -9.39
CA GLY A 325 37.77 18.57 -8.92
C GLY A 325 38.61 19.20 -7.81
N VAL A 326 39.67 18.49 -7.41
CA VAL A 326 40.56 18.87 -6.30
C VAL A 326 41.95 19.21 -6.83
N ILE A 327 42.54 20.33 -6.39
CA ILE A 327 43.94 20.63 -6.71
C ILE A 327 44.85 19.57 -6.03
N ARG A 328 45.60 18.81 -6.83
CA ARG A 328 46.60 17.83 -6.37
C ARG A 328 48.03 18.34 -6.39
N TRP A 329 48.32 19.37 -7.18
CA TRP A 329 49.65 19.98 -7.28
C TRP A 329 49.56 21.45 -7.70
N ILE A 330 50.49 22.29 -7.21
CA ILE A 330 50.68 23.67 -7.65
C ILE A 330 52.19 23.91 -7.87
N GLY A 331 52.55 24.60 -8.95
CA GLY A 331 53.92 25.05 -9.21
C GLY A 331 54.15 25.51 -10.65
N THR A 332 55.41 25.75 -11.01
CA THR A 332 55.81 26.06 -12.40
C THR A 332 56.48 24.82 -13.02
N PRO A 333 55.81 24.08 -13.93
CA PRO A 333 56.40 22.87 -14.50
C PRO A 333 57.51 23.21 -15.52
N PRO A 334 58.53 22.36 -15.71
CA PRO A 334 59.65 22.63 -16.60
C PRO A 334 59.23 23.03 -18.03
N GLY A 335 59.95 23.99 -18.62
CA GLY A 335 59.62 24.51 -19.95
C GLY A 335 58.32 25.32 -19.97
N THR A 336 58.07 26.13 -18.94
CA THR A 336 56.97 27.11 -18.84
C THR A 336 57.57 28.48 -18.52
N SER A 337 56.90 29.57 -18.89
CA SER A 337 57.40 30.94 -18.67
C SER A 337 57.68 31.21 -17.18
N PRO A 338 58.85 31.75 -16.79
CA PRO A 338 59.19 32.03 -15.40
C PRO A 338 58.12 32.89 -14.70
N GLY A 339 57.77 32.52 -13.46
CA GLY A 339 56.76 33.21 -12.66
C GLY A 339 55.31 32.83 -12.94
N LYS A 340 55.01 32.04 -13.98
CA LYS A 340 53.65 31.52 -14.18
C LYS A 340 53.39 30.28 -13.31
N LEU A 341 52.39 30.38 -12.44
CA LEU A 341 51.98 29.30 -11.54
C LEU A 341 50.85 28.50 -12.20
N MET A 342 50.99 27.17 -12.22
CA MET A 342 49.98 26.25 -12.73
C MET A 342 49.42 25.38 -11.59
N ALA A 343 48.16 24.99 -11.72
CA ALA A 343 47.50 24.03 -10.86
C ALA A 343 47.21 22.75 -11.64
N ALA A 344 47.42 21.59 -11.02
CA ALA A 344 46.98 20.30 -11.53
C ALA A 344 45.80 19.81 -10.71
N VAL A 345 44.67 19.60 -11.37
CA VAL A 345 43.38 19.27 -10.77
C VAL A 345 43.01 17.84 -11.11
N GLU A 346 42.65 17.04 -10.11
CA GLU A 346 42.00 15.74 -10.32
C GLU A 346 40.49 15.96 -10.40
N LEU A 347 39.90 15.68 -11.57
CA LEU A 347 38.48 15.87 -11.85
C LEU A 347 37.61 14.74 -11.27
N ASP A 348 36.43 15.12 -10.77
CA ASP A 348 35.43 14.19 -10.24
C ASP A 348 34.89 13.23 -11.32
N ASN A 349 34.83 13.71 -12.56
CA ASN A 349 34.42 12.99 -13.76
C ASN A 349 35.54 13.04 -14.81
N GLY A 350 35.65 12.00 -15.64
CA GLY A 350 36.67 11.93 -16.68
C GLY A 350 36.42 12.92 -17.82
N HIS A 351 37.48 13.53 -18.36
CA HIS A 351 37.44 14.46 -19.48
C HIS A 351 38.43 14.03 -20.58
N PRO A 352 38.11 14.11 -21.89
CA PRO A 352 39.00 13.63 -22.96
C PRO A 352 40.40 14.24 -23.00
N LEU A 353 40.57 15.49 -22.53
CA LEU A 353 41.89 16.14 -22.40
C LEU A 353 42.66 15.77 -21.12
N GLY A 354 42.09 14.93 -20.25
CA GLY A 354 42.72 14.56 -18.98
C GLY A 354 43.82 13.50 -19.13
N THR A 355 44.82 13.57 -18.26
CA THR A 355 45.88 12.55 -18.10
C THR A 355 45.62 11.68 -16.87
N ASP A 356 46.60 10.86 -16.47
CA ASP A 356 46.60 9.99 -15.29
C ASP A 356 47.41 10.59 -14.10
N GLY A 357 47.70 11.89 -14.14
CA GLY A 357 48.57 12.61 -13.20
C GLY A 357 49.93 13.01 -13.79
N THR A 358 50.10 12.88 -15.11
CA THR A 358 51.30 13.21 -15.89
C THR A 358 51.15 14.50 -16.69
N TYR A 359 52.25 15.22 -16.90
CA TYR A 359 52.32 16.41 -17.77
C TYR A 359 53.73 16.53 -18.36
N LYS A 360 53.84 16.64 -19.69
CA LYS A 360 55.12 16.63 -20.45
C LYS A 360 56.06 15.50 -19.97
N ASP A 361 55.53 14.27 -19.95
CA ASP A 361 56.21 13.04 -19.53
C ASP A 361 56.73 12.99 -18.08
N ILE A 362 56.48 14.02 -17.28
CA ILE A 362 56.77 14.06 -15.84
C ILE A 362 55.49 13.69 -15.07
N ARG A 363 55.59 12.78 -14.09
CA ARG A 363 54.48 12.44 -13.19
C ARG A 363 54.49 13.34 -11.96
N TYR A 364 53.34 13.95 -11.68
CA TYR A 364 53.12 14.81 -10.50
C TYR A 364 52.26 14.12 -9.43
N PHE A 365 51.30 13.29 -9.85
CA PHE A 365 50.51 12.41 -8.97
C PHE A 365 50.04 11.16 -9.73
N HIS A 366 49.20 10.34 -9.09
CA HIS A 366 48.52 9.21 -9.73
C HIS A 366 47.01 9.39 -9.59
N CYS A 367 46.29 9.26 -10.69
CA CYS A 367 44.83 9.13 -10.71
C CYS A 367 44.41 8.14 -11.80
N ARG A 368 43.11 7.93 -12.00
CA ARG A 368 42.63 7.16 -13.17
C ARG A 368 42.95 7.95 -14.46
N PRO A 369 43.17 7.29 -15.61
CA PRO A 369 43.28 7.98 -16.90
C PRO A 369 42.10 8.91 -17.16
N TYR A 370 42.34 9.99 -17.91
CA TYR A 370 41.35 11.01 -18.23
C TYR A 370 40.84 11.85 -17.04
N ARG A 371 41.57 11.92 -15.90
CA ARG A 371 41.15 12.71 -14.72
C ARG A 371 42.06 13.85 -14.30
N ALA A 372 43.35 13.83 -14.62
CA ALA A 372 44.24 14.95 -14.26
C ALA A 372 44.23 16.03 -15.36
N VAL A 373 44.00 17.28 -15.00
CA VAL A 373 44.13 18.42 -15.93
C VAL A 373 45.05 19.48 -15.35
N PHE A 374 46.01 19.93 -16.16
CA PHE A 374 47.01 20.93 -15.79
C PHE A 374 46.63 22.27 -16.44
N THR A 375 46.30 23.26 -15.62
CA THR A 375 45.78 24.56 -16.07
C THR A 375 46.49 25.72 -15.37
N ASP A 376 46.18 26.93 -15.81
CA ASP A 376 46.55 28.17 -15.12
C ASP A 376 45.85 28.25 -13.76
N ILE A 377 46.54 28.65 -12.69
CA ILE A 377 45.87 28.83 -11.40
C ILE A 377 44.80 29.93 -11.45
N GLU A 378 44.92 30.90 -12.37
CA GLU A 378 43.88 31.91 -12.61
C GLU A 378 42.62 31.36 -13.31
N HIS A 379 42.65 30.15 -13.87
CA HIS A 379 41.49 29.47 -14.44
C HIS A 379 40.79 28.53 -13.44
N CYS A 380 41.41 28.29 -12.29
CA CYS A 380 40.75 27.67 -11.15
C CYS A 380 39.97 28.74 -10.38
N SER A 381 38.72 28.46 -10.03
CA SER A 381 38.01 29.21 -9.01
C SER A 381 37.67 28.28 -7.86
N HIS A 382 37.75 28.77 -6.63
CA HIS A 382 37.24 28.05 -5.46
C HIS A 382 35.79 27.60 -5.71
N TYR A 383 35.51 26.36 -5.35
CA TYR A 383 34.17 25.81 -5.34
C TYR A 383 33.89 25.26 -3.95
N GLU A 384 33.32 26.12 -3.11
CA GLU A 384 32.68 25.72 -1.86
C GLU A 384 31.39 24.94 -2.18
N ASN A 385 31.56 23.63 -2.41
CA ASN A 385 30.54 22.70 -1.97
C ASN A 385 30.45 22.88 -0.44
N THR A 386 29.32 23.32 0.10
CA THR A 386 29.23 23.87 1.48
C THR A 386 29.24 22.79 2.56
N LYS A 387 30.32 22.00 2.62
CA LYS A 387 30.63 20.95 3.60
C LYS A 387 32.16 20.82 3.71
N LEU A 388 32.67 20.90 4.95
CA LEU A 388 34.10 20.95 5.32
C LEU A 388 34.81 22.23 4.80
N ASP A 389 35.53 23.02 5.59
CA ASP A 389 35.90 22.93 7.02
C ASP A 389 35.98 24.39 7.59
N GLU A 390 36.18 24.70 8.88
CA GLU A 390 36.91 23.99 9.94
C GLU A 390 36.41 24.43 11.34
N ARG A 391 36.89 23.75 12.41
CA ARG A 391 36.87 24.16 13.84
C ARG A 391 35.57 24.02 14.62
N SER A 392 35.22 22.76 14.85
CA SER A 392 35.21 22.27 16.23
C SER A 392 35.78 20.86 16.30
N ALA A 393 37.04 20.76 16.73
CA ALA A 393 37.74 19.48 16.86
C ALA A 393 37.27 18.72 18.12
N LEU A 394 36.11 18.08 18.03
CA LEU A 394 35.60 17.13 19.01
C LEU A 394 34.81 16.03 18.29
N VAL A 395 35.36 14.81 18.33
CA VAL A 395 34.72 13.54 17.92
C VAL A 395 34.36 13.45 16.42
N ASN A 396 35.36 13.16 15.58
CA ASN A 396 35.09 12.38 14.36
C ASN A 396 34.55 11.01 14.79
N ASN A 397 33.37 10.65 14.29
CA ASN A 397 32.78 9.33 14.48
C ASN A 397 32.22 8.89 13.11
N ASP A 398 33.10 8.37 12.25
CA ASP A 398 32.75 7.92 10.89
C ASP A 398 31.67 6.82 10.86
N ASN A 399 31.43 6.20 12.03
CA ASN A 399 30.45 5.17 12.36
C ASN A 399 28.95 5.55 12.18
N PHE A 400 28.65 6.73 11.61
CA PHE A 400 27.28 7.20 11.34
C PHE A 400 27.00 7.57 9.88
N GLY A 401 28.03 7.75 9.05
CA GLY A 401 27.91 8.10 7.64
C GLY A 401 27.60 9.57 7.33
N ASN A 402 27.73 9.91 6.04
CA ASN A 402 27.84 11.28 5.54
C ASN A 402 26.48 11.99 5.29
N MET A 403 25.37 11.36 5.67
CA MET A 403 24.05 12.01 5.63
C MET A 403 23.96 13.02 6.78
N GLU A 404 23.43 14.21 6.53
CA GLU A 404 23.32 15.26 7.55
C GLU A 404 21.96 15.27 8.25
N SER A 405 21.99 15.29 9.58
CA SER A 405 20.81 15.53 10.42
C SER A 405 20.90 16.93 11.01
N SER A 406 20.40 17.92 10.26
CA SER A 406 20.33 19.33 10.67
C SER A 406 19.39 19.51 11.87
N VAL A 407 19.74 20.41 12.80
CA VAL A 407 18.83 20.83 13.87
C VAL A 407 17.76 21.75 13.28
N ILE A 408 16.48 21.51 13.61
CA ILE A 408 15.34 22.25 13.07
C ILE A 408 14.49 22.80 14.22
N THR A 409 14.50 24.12 14.37
CA THR A 409 13.79 24.84 15.42
C THR A 409 12.33 25.12 15.06
N GLY A 410 11.50 25.45 16.06
CA GLY A 410 10.09 25.80 15.88
C GLY A 410 9.13 24.61 15.90
N ILE A 411 7.95 24.80 15.32
CA ILE A 411 6.87 23.80 15.27
C ILE A 411 6.87 23.13 13.88
N VAL A 412 7.13 21.83 13.83
CA VAL A 412 6.90 21.01 12.63
C VAL A 412 5.74 20.06 12.90
N ARG A 413 4.66 20.17 12.10
CA ARG A 413 3.50 19.26 12.18
C ARG A 413 3.91 17.82 11.83
N PRO A 414 3.20 16.80 12.33
CA PRO A 414 3.40 15.42 11.89
C PRO A 414 3.25 15.30 10.37
N ILE A 415 3.91 14.29 9.81
CA ILE A 415 3.75 13.95 8.39
C ILE A 415 2.31 13.48 8.16
N SER A 416 1.67 13.94 7.09
CA SER A 416 0.32 13.54 6.71
C SER A 416 0.28 13.26 5.21
N VAL A 417 0.24 11.98 4.84
CA VAL A 417 0.24 11.57 3.44
C VAL A 417 -1.21 11.44 2.95
N LYS A 418 -1.52 12.15 1.86
CA LYS A 418 -2.78 12.02 1.13
C LYS A 418 -2.51 11.40 -0.25
N GLY A 419 -2.43 10.07 -0.29
CA GLY A 419 -2.09 9.31 -1.48
C GLY A 419 -0.92 8.37 -1.25
N ASP A 420 -0.04 8.28 -2.24
CA ASP A 420 1.00 7.24 -2.32
C ASP A 420 2.20 7.47 -1.40
N LEU A 421 2.65 6.39 -0.76
CA LEU A 421 3.81 6.34 0.14
C LEU A 421 5.16 6.27 -0.59
N GLU A 422 5.19 5.96 -1.89
CA GLU A 422 6.42 5.93 -2.70
C GLU A 422 7.31 7.18 -2.55
N SER A 423 6.71 8.33 -2.23
CA SER A 423 7.44 9.61 -2.05
C SER A 423 8.17 9.75 -0.71
N ILE A 424 7.74 9.04 0.35
CA ILE A 424 8.30 9.16 1.71
C ILE A 424 9.00 7.89 2.20
N CYS A 425 8.68 6.73 1.63
CA CYS A 425 9.32 5.45 1.91
C CYS A 425 10.67 5.27 1.18
N GLY A 426 11.32 4.13 1.41
CA GLY A 426 12.64 3.74 0.89
C GLY A 426 13.76 3.75 1.94
N LYS A 427 14.98 3.44 1.51
CA LYS A 427 16.21 3.49 2.34
C LYS A 427 16.59 4.92 2.72
N TYR A 428 17.28 5.05 3.85
CA TYR A 428 17.62 6.33 4.48
C TYR A 428 16.38 7.13 4.88
N ARG A 429 15.36 6.44 5.41
CA ARG A 429 14.12 7.01 5.91
C ARG A 429 13.85 6.56 7.34
N GLY A 430 13.27 7.43 8.15
CA GLY A 430 13.05 7.20 9.58
C GLY A 430 14.29 7.48 10.44
N ILE A 431 14.36 6.86 11.62
CA ILE A 431 15.44 7.05 12.59
C ILE A 431 16.56 6.01 12.35
N GLN A 432 17.81 6.45 12.16
CA GLN A 432 18.95 5.55 12.04
C GLN A 432 19.28 4.91 13.39
N GLY A 433 19.29 3.58 13.45
CA GLY A 433 19.65 2.84 14.66
C GLY A 433 21.16 2.60 14.81
N HIS A 434 21.64 2.55 16.05
CA HIS A 434 23.03 2.30 16.41
C HIS A 434 23.14 1.67 17.81
N HIS A 435 23.96 0.64 17.98
CA HIS A 435 24.21 -0.06 19.25
C HIS A 435 22.93 -0.35 20.06
N ASN A 436 22.11 -1.30 19.59
CA ASN A 436 20.91 -1.80 20.27
C ASN A 436 19.81 -0.74 20.54
N SER A 437 19.79 0.37 19.81
CA SER A 437 18.81 1.46 19.97
C SER A 437 17.38 1.16 19.51
N CYS A 438 17.10 0.01 18.90
CA CYS A 438 15.83 -0.23 18.18
C CYS A 438 14.57 -0.04 19.06
N TYR A 439 14.63 -0.38 20.35
CA TYR A 439 13.55 -0.11 21.32
C TYR A 439 13.19 1.38 21.41
N LEU A 440 14.19 2.26 21.29
CA LEU A 440 14.05 3.71 21.31
C LEU A 440 13.64 4.22 19.92
N ASP A 441 14.28 3.73 18.86
CA ASP A 441 14.04 4.16 17.48
C ASP A 441 12.59 3.89 17.05
N ALA A 442 12.12 2.65 17.22
CA ALA A 442 10.77 2.22 16.85
C ALA A 442 9.69 2.93 17.68
N THR A 443 9.93 3.14 18.98
CA THR A 443 8.98 3.83 19.86
C THR A 443 8.89 5.32 19.55
N LEU A 444 10.03 6.01 19.36
CA LEU A 444 10.04 7.42 18.95
C LEU A 444 9.41 7.62 17.56
N PHE A 445 9.68 6.72 16.62
CA PHE A 445 9.08 6.76 15.29
C PHE A 445 7.55 6.58 15.37
N SER A 446 7.07 5.64 16.20
CA SER A 446 5.64 5.41 16.44
C SER A 446 4.95 6.61 17.09
N MET A 447 5.56 7.21 18.12
CA MET A 447 4.97 8.33 18.86
C MET A 447 4.94 9.64 18.07
N PHE A 448 5.93 9.91 17.21
CA PHE A 448 6.13 11.28 16.72
C PHE A 448 6.09 11.48 15.19
N THR A 449 6.13 10.43 14.36
CA THR A 449 6.27 10.63 12.90
C THR A 449 4.98 11.19 12.25
N PHE A 450 3.85 10.51 12.47
CA PHE A 450 2.58 10.78 11.76
C PHE A 450 1.42 11.24 12.66
N THR A 451 1.59 11.17 13.99
CA THR A 451 0.59 11.64 14.97
C THR A 451 1.11 12.83 15.80
N SER A 452 0.18 13.69 16.25
CA SER A 452 0.43 14.83 17.14
C SER A 452 0.01 14.60 18.58
N VAL A 453 -0.55 13.42 18.92
CA VAL A 453 -1.04 13.09 20.27
C VAL A 453 -0.01 13.35 21.37
N PHE A 454 1.27 13.15 21.05
CA PHE A 454 2.39 13.30 21.97
C PHE A 454 3.09 14.67 21.88
N ASP A 455 2.63 15.60 21.04
CA ASP A 455 3.29 16.90 20.82
C ASP A 455 3.32 17.76 22.08
N ASN A 456 2.39 17.55 23.02
CA ASN A 456 2.43 18.17 24.34
C ASN A 456 3.72 17.88 25.11
N LEU A 457 4.35 16.71 24.91
CA LEU A 457 5.67 16.40 25.47
C LEU A 457 6.78 17.31 24.92
N LEU A 458 6.61 17.78 23.68
CA LEU A 458 7.57 18.62 22.93
C LEU A 458 7.39 20.11 23.21
N PHE A 459 6.20 20.55 23.63
CA PHE A 459 5.83 21.97 23.75
C PHE A 459 5.35 22.41 25.15
N ARG A 460 5.15 21.50 26.11
CA ARG A 460 4.85 21.86 27.51
C ARG A 460 5.96 22.78 28.06
N PRO A 461 5.64 23.92 28.69
CA PRO A 461 6.65 24.76 29.35
C PRO A 461 7.16 24.07 30.64
N PRO A 462 8.41 24.36 31.07
CA PRO A 462 8.92 23.86 32.35
C PRO A 462 8.09 24.37 33.54
N ASN A 463 8.00 23.55 34.58
CA ASN A 463 7.34 23.86 35.85
C ASN A 463 8.25 23.53 37.06
N GLU A 464 7.85 23.96 38.26
CA GLU A 464 8.65 23.85 39.49
C GLU A 464 9.01 22.42 39.93
N LYS A 465 8.36 21.39 39.37
CA LYS A 465 8.63 19.97 39.64
C LYS A 465 9.60 19.33 38.65
N ASP A 466 9.98 20.03 37.58
CA ASP A 466 10.81 19.47 36.50
C ASP A 466 12.31 19.50 36.85
N CYS A 467 13.09 18.62 36.24
CA CYS A 467 14.54 18.57 36.47
C CYS A 467 15.26 19.74 35.76
N PRO A 468 16.44 20.20 36.25
CA PRO A 468 17.18 21.30 35.63
C PRO A 468 17.58 21.08 34.16
N GLN A 469 17.59 19.83 33.70
CA GLN A 469 17.91 19.42 32.33
C GLN A 469 16.66 19.23 31.44
N TYR A 470 15.45 19.49 31.95
CA TYR A 470 14.18 19.34 31.23
C TYR A 470 14.20 20.06 29.87
N GLU A 471 14.59 21.33 29.84
CA GLU A 471 14.68 22.12 28.60
C GLU A 471 15.70 21.52 27.61
N GLU A 472 16.82 20.97 28.09
CA GLU A 472 17.79 20.34 27.21
C GLU A 472 17.24 19.06 26.59
N VAL A 473 16.61 18.19 27.38
CA VAL A 473 16.02 16.93 26.89
C VAL A 473 14.86 17.22 25.94
N GLN A 474 13.93 18.11 26.29
CA GLN A 474 12.84 18.51 25.41
C GLN A 474 13.37 19.13 24.11
N ARG A 475 14.38 20.00 24.17
CA ARG A 475 15.00 20.60 22.97
C ARG A 475 15.67 19.54 22.09
N VAL A 476 16.42 18.58 22.65
CA VAL A 476 17.03 17.49 21.87
C VAL A 476 15.94 16.64 21.20
N LEU A 477 14.92 16.24 21.94
CA LEU A 477 13.80 15.47 21.41
C LEU A 477 13.06 16.23 20.30
N ARG A 478 12.68 17.49 20.54
CA ARG A 478 11.95 18.34 19.58
C ARG A 478 12.79 18.70 18.36
N GLU A 479 13.97 19.28 18.56
CA GLU A 479 14.68 20.03 17.50
C GLU A 479 15.80 19.23 16.83
N GLU A 480 16.32 18.19 17.49
CA GLU A 480 17.36 17.32 16.94
C GLU A 480 16.83 15.96 16.46
N ILE A 481 15.63 15.55 16.89
CA ILE A 481 15.01 14.27 16.51
C ILE A 481 13.66 14.47 15.80
N VAL A 482 12.62 14.96 16.47
CA VAL A 482 11.24 14.97 15.93
C VAL A 482 11.06 15.94 14.76
N ASN A 483 11.52 17.18 14.88
CA ASN A 483 11.43 18.17 13.80
C ASN A 483 12.24 17.74 12.54
N PRO A 484 13.48 17.20 12.67
CA PRO A 484 14.18 16.60 11.53
C PRO A 484 13.50 15.37 10.95
N LEU A 485 12.95 14.48 11.78
CA LEU A 485 12.16 13.32 11.33
C LEU A 485 10.98 13.76 10.47
N ARG A 486 10.18 14.72 10.96
CA ARG A 486 8.98 15.24 10.29
C ARG A 486 9.27 16.05 9.02
N LYS A 487 10.40 16.75 8.97
CA LYS A 487 10.74 17.65 7.85
C LYS A 487 11.63 17.02 6.77
N ASN A 488 12.60 16.21 7.18
CA ASN A 488 13.61 15.64 6.29
C ASN A 488 13.38 14.13 6.02
N MET A 489 12.42 13.51 6.70
CA MET A 489 12.18 12.06 6.73
C MET A 489 13.36 11.22 7.24
N PHE A 490 14.36 11.83 7.90
CA PHE A 490 15.56 11.12 8.36
C PHE A 490 16.15 11.76 9.63
N VAL A 491 16.59 10.92 10.57
CA VAL A 491 17.39 11.31 11.75
C VAL A 491 18.63 10.44 11.83
N ARG A 492 19.81 11.07 11.99
CA ARG A 492 21.08 10.35 12.18
C ARG A 492 21.26 9.91 13.63
N ALA A 493 21.89 8.76 13.84
CA ALA A 493 21.93 8.09 15.13
C ALA A 493 22.71 8.85 16.22
N ASP A 494 23.55 9.82 15.87
CA ASP A 494 24.24 10.70 16.83
C ASP A 494 23.26 11.57 17.63
N ARG A 495 22.12 11.97 17.03
CA ARG A 495 21.05 12.72 17.72
C ARG A 495 20.33 11.83 18.74
N VAL A 496 20.05 10.58 18.36
CA VAL A 496 19.49 9.56 19.26
C VAL A 496 20.48 9.23 20.38
N MET A 497 21.76 9.10 20.07
CA MET A 497 22.84 8.85 21.03
C MET A 497 22.98 9.99 22.04
N LYS A 498 22.80 11.26 21.60
CA LYS A 498 22.73 12.42 22.50
C LYS A 498 21.56 12.29 23.49
N LEU A 499 20.37 11.91 23.02
CA LEU A 499 19.23 11.64 23.89
C LEU A 499 19.53 10.50 24.88
N ARG A 500 19.99 9.32 24.40
CA ARG A 500 20.39 8.18 25.26
C ARG A 500 21.39 8.59 26.35
N THR A 501 22.35 9.44 26.01
CA THR A 501 23.37 9.97 26.93
C THR A 501 22.80 10.95 27.98
N LEU A 502 21.68 11.61 27.71
CA LEU A 502 20.95 12.40 28.70
C LEU A 502 20.07 11.50 29.58
N LEU A 503 19.35 10.54 28.99
CA LEU A 503 18.50 9.60 29.74
C LEU A 503 19.32 8.76 30.75
N GLU A 504 20.49 8.23 30.35
CA GLU A 504 21.43 7.50 31.23
C GLU A 504 21.94 8.34 32.42
N LYS A 505 21.97 9.68 32.31
CA LYS A 505 22.43 10.58 33.38
C LYS A 505 21.33 11.06 34.32
N LEU A 506 20.06 10.93 33.91
CA LEU A 506 18.91 11.58 34.55
C LEU A 506 17.85 10.59 35.03
N SER A 507 17.77 9.41 34.43
CA SER A 507 16.85 8.33 34.83
C SER A 507 17.49 7.35 35.80
N SER A 508 16.69 6.47 36.39
CA SER A 508 17.16 5.33 37.18
C SER A 508 17.66 4.13 36.35
N VAL A 509 17.61 4.19 35.01
CA VAL A 509 17.87 3.05 34.12
C VAL A 509 19.28 3.13 33.54
N SER A 510 20.15 2.20 33.96
CA SER A 510 21.53 2.09 33.46
C SER A 510 21.62 1.22 32.20
N GLY A 511 22.66 1.43 31.38
CA GLY A 511 22.90 0.69 30.14
C GLY A 511 22.08 1.18 28.95
N LEU A 512 21.28 2.24 29.11
CA LEU A 512 20.52 2.88 28.02
C LEU A 512 21.41 3.24 26.82
N THR A 513 22.69 3.49 27.03
CA THR A 513 23.66 3.88 25.99
C THR A 513 24.24 2.73 25.16
N SER A 514 24.10 1.48 25.60
CA SER A 514 24.79 0.32 24.97
C SER A 514 23.94 -0.95 24.86
N GLU A 515 22.98 -1.15 25.76
CA GLU A 515 22.15 -2.35 25.85
C GLU A 515 20.82 -2.18 25.10
N GLU A 516 20.20 -3.30 24.76
CA GLU A 516 18.77 -3.35 24.38
C GLU A 516 17.94 -3.24 25.66
N LYS A 517 16.99 -2.30 25.71
CA LYS A 517 16.05 -2.11 26.82
C LYS A 517 14.61 -2.33 26.37
N ASP A 518 13.68 -2.31 27.33
CA ASP A 518 12.27 -2.38 27.01
C ASP A 518 11.71 -1.00 26.60
N PRO A 519 10.82 -0.92 25.58
CA PRO A 519 9.99 0.26 25.34
C PRO A 519 9.24 0.76 26.60
N GLU A 520 8.86 -0.13 27.51
CA GLU A 520 8.19 0.22 28.79
C GLU A 520 9.13 0.99 29.74
N GLU A 521 10.37 0.51 29.92
CA GLU A 521 11.42 1.18 30.70
C GLU A 521 11.75 2.55 30.10
N PHE A 522 11.84 2.63 28.76
CA PHE A 522 12.08 3.87 28.04
C PHE A 522 10.93 4.87 28.21
N LEU A 523 9.67 4.46 27.99
CA LEU A 523 8.50 5.32 28.17
C LEU A 523 8.44 5.87 29.60
N THR A 524 8.68 5.02 30.60
CA THR A 524 8.73 5.42 32.01
C THR A 524 9.87 6.42 32.27
N SER A 525 11.06 6.18 31.72
CA SER A 525 12.23 7.06 31.90
C SER A 525 12.05 8.43 31.24
N LEU A 526 11.58 8.47 29.98
CA LEU A 526 11.38 9.73 29.26
C LEU A 526 10.14 10.48 29.74
N VAL A 527 8.97 9.82 29.73
CA VAL A 527 7.67 10.49 29.90
C VAL A 527 7.37 10.77 31.37
N ALA A 528 7.65 9.81 32.26
CA ALA A 528 7.35 9.95 33.68
C ALA A 528 8.50 10.62 34.46
N GLN A 529 9.73 10.09 34.38
CA GLN A 529 10.84 10.57 35.23
C GLN A 529 11.41 11.91 34.78
N ILE A 530 11.54 12.16 33.47
CA ILE A 530 12.28 13.31 32.94
C ILE A 530 11.37 14.40 32.38
N LEU A 531 10.39 14.05 31.54
CA LEU A 531 9.42 15.01 30.99
C LEU A 531 8.21 15.24 31.91
N ASN A 532 8.07 14.48 33.01
CA ASN A 532 7.10 14.70 34.08
C ASN A 532 5.71 15.08 33.52
N ALA A 533 5.19 14.22 32.63
CA ALA A 533 3.94 14.44 31.93
C ALA A 533 2.73 14.12 32.82
N GLU A 534 1.53 14.55 32.40
CA GLU A 534 0.30 13.99 32.98
C GLU A 534 0.16 12.53 32.51
N PRO A 535 -0.13 11.57 33.41
CA PRO A 535 -0.40 10.18 33.03
C PRO A 535 -1.54 10.07 32.01
N PHE A 536 -1.34 9.22 31.00
CA PHE A 536 -2.29 9.07 29.89
C PHE A 536 -3.56 8.31 30.31
N LEU A 537 -3.45 7.45 31.33
CA LEU A 537 -4.52 6.60 31.84
C LEU A 537 -4.71 6.85 33.34
N LYS A 538 -5.97 7.09 33.74
CA LYS A 538 -6.40 7.23 35.14
C LYS A 538 -7.41 6.14 35.46
N LEU A 539 -7.06 5.21 36.35
CA LEU A 539 -7.87 4.03 36.63
C LEU A 539 -8.81 4.23 37.83
N SER A 540 -9.96 3.55 37.81
CA SER A 540 -10.91 3.50 38.93
C SER A 540 -10.28 2.93 40.21
N SER A 541 -9.24 2.09 40.08
CA SER A 541 -8.40 1.61 41.21
C SER A 541 -7.63 2.71 41.95
N GLY A 542 -7.58 3.93 41.41
CA GLY A 542 -6.78 5.03 41.97
C GLY A 542 -5.32 5.01 41.52
N GLN A 543 -4.97 4.16 40.55
CA GLN A 543 -3.65 4.14 39.91
C GLN A 543 -3.66 4.96 38.63
N ASP A 544 -2.54 5.65 38.37
CA ASP A 544 -2.29 6.40 37.14
C ASP A 544 -1.15 5.72 36.35
N ALA A 545 -1.25 5.67 35.01
CA ALA A 545 -0.32 4.95 34.15
C ALA A 545 -0.12 5.63 32.77
N TYR A 546 0.93 5.22 32.06
CA TYR A 546 1.24 5.66 30.68
C TYR A 546 0.97 4.59 29.62
N HIS A 547 0.78 3.34 30.04
CA HIS A 547 0.41 2.20 29.21
C HIS A 547 -0.47 1.25 30.04
N TYR A 548 -1.10 0.28 29.39
CA TYR A 548 -1.85 -0.79 30.04
C TYR A 548 -1.33 -2.16 29.58
N GLN A 549 -0.81 -2.94 30.53
CA GLN A 549 -0.48 -4.35 30.31
C GLN A 549 -1.77 -5.19 30.30
N LEU A 550 -1.96 -6.02 29.28
CA LEU A 550 -3.04 -6.99 29.23
C LEU A 550 -2.78 -8.13 30.22
N PHE A 551 -3.71 -8.31 31.17
CA PHE A 551 -3.74 -9.39 32.16
C PHE A 551 -4.93 -10.30 31.85
N VAL A 552 -4.69 -11.29 31.00
CA VAL A 552 -5.70 -12.26 30.54
C VAL A 552 -5.29 -13.67 30.91
N GLU A 553 -6.28 -14.53 31.17
CA GLU A 553 -6.06 -15.97 31.22
C GLU A 553 -6.15 -16.53 29.80
N LYS A 554 -5.33 -17.53 29.48
CA LYS A 554 -5.28 -18.11 28.14
C LYS A 554 -6.51 -18.97 27.89
N ASP A 555 -7.32 -18.61 26.91
CA ASP A 555 -8.34 -19.51 26.36
C ASP A 555 -7.68 -20.45 25.34
N ASP A 556 -7.88 -21.76 25.48
CA ASP A 556 -7.41 -22.79 24.55
C ASP A 556 -8.34 -22.96 23.33
N HIS A 557 -9.50 -22.31 23.32
CA HIS A 557 -10.42 -22.26 22.19
C HIS A 557 -10.15 -21.05 21.26
N LEU A 558 -9.47 -20.01 21.74
CA LEU A 558 -9.26 -18.75 21.00
C LEU A 558 -7.86 -18.71 20.34
N ASN A 559 -7.81 -19.12 19.07
CA ASN A 559 -6.55 -19.23 18.30
C ASN A 559 -6.02 -17.89 17.76
N LEU A 560 -6.90 -16.92 17.52
CA LEU A 560 -6.59 -15.59 16.99
C LEU A 560 -7.42 -14.53 17.73
N PRO A 561 -7.07 -14.18 18.98
CA PRO A 561 -7.76 -13.11 19.70
C PRO A 561 -7.54 -11.74 19.03
N THR A 562 -8.57 -10.89 19.05
CA THR A 562 -8.43 -9.46 18.75
C THR A 562 -7.97 -8.68 20.00
N VAL A 563 -7.34 -7.52 19.80
CA VAL A 563 -6.94 -6.67 20.93
C VAL A 563 -8.16 -6.16 21.73
N GLN A 564 -9.31 -5.95 21.07
CA GLN A 564 -10.59 -5.68 21.74
C GLN A 564 -10.96 -6.79 22.74
N GLN A 565 -11.02 -8.05 22.29
CA GLN A 565 -11.37 -9.20 23.14
C GLN A 565 -10.45 -9.32 24.37
N LEU A 566 -9.13 -9.17 24.17
CA LEU A 566 -8.16 -9.26 25.27
C LEU A 566 -8.27 -8.08 26.25
N LEU A 567 -8.50 -6.85 25.76
CA LEU A 567 -8.67 -5.67 26.60
C LEU A 567 -9.92 -5.80 27.48
N GLU A 568 -11.03 -6.24 26.89
CA GLU A 568 -12.29 -6.46 27.58
C GLU A 568 -12.19 -7.56 28.64
N GLN A 569 -11.58 -8.71 28.30
CA GLN A 569 -11.31 -9.79 29.25
C GLN A 569 -10.42 -9.30 30.41
N SER A 570 -9.39 -8.50 30.11
CA SER A 570 -8.46 -7.94 31.10
C SER A 570 -9.16 -6.97 32.07
N PHE A 571 -9.99 -6.05 31.55
CA PHE A 571 -10.77 -5.11 32.37
C PHE A 571 -11.87 -5.81 33.19
N LEU A 572 -12.56 -6.82 32.62
CA LEU A 572 -13.58 -7.61 33.32
C LEU A 572 -12.99 -8.31 34.55
N THR A 573 -11.88 -9.03 34.33
CA THR A 573 -11.16 -9.85 35.31
C THR A 573 -10.53 -8.99 36.41
N SER A 574 -9.84 -7.91 36.05
CA SER A 574 -9.19 -7.01 37.01
C SER A 574 -10.15 -6.05 37.73
N ASN A 575 -11.41 -5.94 37.28
CA ASN A 575 -12.44 -5.06 37.86
C ASN A 575 -12.06 -3.57 37.91
N ILE A 576 -11.31 -3.09 36.91
CA ILE A 576 -10.93 -1.69 36.76
C ILE A 576 -11.75 -1.01 35.65
N ARG A 577 -11.72 0.32 35.60
CA ARG A 577 -12.24 1.16 34.51
C ARG A 577 -11.36 2.38 34.26
N LEU A 578 -11.49 2.97 33.08
CA LEU A 578 -10.91 4.27 32.74
C LEU A 578 -11.82 5.39 33.30
N LYS A 579 -11.28 6.34 34.05
CA LYS A 579 -12.06 7.47 34.63
C LYS A 579 -12.48 8.53 33.60
N GLU A 580 -11.75 8.64 32.51
CA GLU A 580 -11.97 9.61 31.43
C GLU A 580 -11.55 8.99 30.09
N VAL A 581 -12.00 9.56 28.97
CA VAL A 581 -11.57 9.14 27.64
C VAL A 581 -10.10 9.51 27.45
N PRO A 582 -9.18 8.54 27.26
CA PRO A 582 -7.76 8.86 27.16
C PRO A 582 -7.45 9.43 25.77
N SER A 583 -6.65 10.50 25.71
CA SER A 583 -6.15 11.05 24.44
C SER A 583 -5.26 10.04 23.69
N CYS A 584 -4.54 9.20 24.46
CA CYS A 584 -3.77 8.07 23.97
C CYS A 584 -3.97 6.84 24.88
N LEU A 585 -4.14 5.66 24.28
CA LEU A 585 -4.11 4.39 24.98
C LEU A 585 -3.00 3.51 24.37
N ILE A 586 -1.93 3.28 25.13
CA ILE A 586 -0.86 2.33 24.77
C ILE A 586 -1.19 1.00 25.46
N ILE A 587 -1.35 -0.08 24.68
CA ILE A 587 -1.68 -1.41 25.17
C ILE A 587 -0.51 -2.36 24.91
N GLN A 588 0.02 -2.97 25.96
CA GLN A 588 1.14 -3.92 25.93
C GLN A 588 0.59 -5.36 25.90
N MET A 589 1.07 -6.17 24.96
CA MET A 589 0.53 -7.49 24.67
C MET A 589 0.88 -8.52 25.76
N PRO A 590 0.11 -9.60 25.95
CA PRO A 590 0.37 -10.61 26.99
C PRO A 590 1.60 -11.48 26.63
N ARG A 591 2.79 -11.00 27.02
CA ARG A 591 4.09 -11.63 26.85
C ARG A 591 4.80 -11.73 28.21
N PHE A 592 5.60 -12.78 28.38
CA PHE A 592 6.35 -13.02 29.63
C PHE A 592 7.83 -13.24 29.31
N GLY A 593 8.58 -12.14 29.27
CA GLY A 593 9.97 -12.12 28.82
C GLY A 593 10.12 -12.37 27.30
N LYS A 594 11.35 -12.60 26.84
CA LYS A 594 11.68 -12.60 25.40
C LYS A 594 11.18 -13.80 24.60
N SER A 595 10.76 -14.90 25.24
CA SER A 595 10.44 -16.17 24.57
C SER A 595 8.99 -16.65 24.71
N PHE A 596 8.23 -16.14 25.70
CA PHE A 596 6.85 -16.58 25.91
C PHE A 596 5.85 -15.53 25.42
N LYS A 597 5.12 -15.88 24.37
CA LYS A 597 3.92 -15.19 23.89
C LYS A 597 2.71 -16.02 24.33
N MET A 598 1.72 -15.42 25.00
CA MET A 598 0.54 -16.17 25.48
C MET A 598 -0.31 -16.72 24.32
N TYR A 599 -0.43 -15.95 23.24
CA TYR A 599 -1.04 -16.33 21.97
C TYR A 599 0.01 -16.20 20.85
N GLN A 600 -0.03 -17.10 19.86
CA GLN A 600 0.96 -17.12 18.76
C GLN A 600 0.65 -16.09 17.66
N LYS A 601 -0.62 -15.73 17.52
CA LYS A 601 -1.13 -14.63 16.70
C LYS A 601 -2.08 -13.79 17.56
N ILE A 602 -2.04 -12.47 17.41
CA ILE A 602 -3.03 -11.53 17.96
C ILE A 602 -3.36 -10.56 16.82
N GLN A 603 -4.65 -10.26 16.59
CA GLN A 603 -5.07 -9.29 15.59
C GLN A 603 -5.27 -7.91 16.25
N PRO A 604 -4.47 -6.88 15.91
CA PRO A 604 -4.76 -5.51 16.32
C PRO A 604 -6.14 -5.07 15.81
N THR A 605 -6.92 -4.40 16.66
CA THR A 605 -8.22 -3.84 16.28
C THR A 605 -7.99 -2.48 15.62
N LEU A 606 -8.63 -2.16 14.50
CA LEU A 606 -8.43 -0.86 13.81
C LEU A 606 -9.12 0.31 14.53
N LEU A 607 -10.32 0.06 15.06
CA LEU A 607 -11.16 0.99 15.82
C LEU A 607 -11.58 0.31 17.11
N LEU A 608 -10.92 0.66 18.21
CA LEU A 608 -11.11 0.05 19.52
C LEU A 608 -12.29 0.74 20.23
N ASP A 609 -13.34 0.01 20.55
CA ASP A 609 -14.47 0.52 21.33
C ASP A 609 -14.09 0.56 22.82
N VAL A 610 -14.10 1.75 23.41
CA VAL A 610 -13.78 1.95 24.83
C VAL A 610 -15.01 2.28 25.68
N THR A 611 -16.21 2.33 25.09
CA THR A 611 -17.46 2.75 25.74
C THR A 611 -17.73 1.98 27.04
N ASP A 612 -17.54 0.66 27.00
CA ASP A 612 -17.83 -0.24 28.12
C ASP A 612 -16.67 -0.46 29.11
N ILE A 613 -15.47 0.08 28.84
CA ILE A 613 -14.36 0.12 29.83
C ILE A 613 -14.26 1.46 30.58
N ILE A 614 -15.01 2.48 30.17
CA ILE A 614 -15.06 3.78 30.85
C ILE A 614 -16.05 3.77 32.03
N GLU A 615 -15.64 4.40 33.13
CA GLU A 615 -16.43 4.62 34.34
C GLU A 615 -17.53 5.66 34.09
N ASP A 616 -18.74 5.41 34.60
CA ASP A 616 -19.92 6.27 34.45
C ASP A 616 -20.31 6.68 33.00
N SER A 617 -19.77 6.01 31.98
CA SER A 617 -20.16 6.13 30.57
C SER A 617 -21.60 5.65 30.33
N PRO A 618 -22.44 6.36 29.54
CA PRO A 618 -23.76 5.87 29.16
C PRO A 618 -23.65 4.67 28.22
N ARG A 619 -24.25 3.53 28.59
CA ARG A 619 -24.12 2.25 27.87
C ARG A 619 -25.40 1.85 27.15
N GLN A 620 -25.27 1.09 26.07
CA GLN A 620 -26.41 0.56 25.34
C GLN A 620 -26.83 -0.81 25.90
N CYS A 621 -28.13 -1.04 26.06
CA CYS A 621 -28.66 -2.34 26.47
C CYS A 621 -28.65 -3.30 25.28
N THR A 622 -27.81 -4.35 25.37
CA THR A 622 -27.62 -5.39 24.35
C THR A 622 -28.93 -6.01 23.81
N VAL A 623 -29.97 -6.10 24.65
CA VAL A 623 -31.27 -6.70 24.30
C VAL A 623 -32.21 -5.75 23.54
N CYS A 624 -32.05 -4.42 23.63
CA CYS A 624 -33.07 -3.49 23.14
C CYS A 624 -32.59 -2.13 22.58
N GLY A 625 -31.28 -1.87 22.53
CA GLY A 625 -30.72 -0.65 21.93
C GLY A 625 -30.93 0.66 22.73
N LYS A 626 -31.64 0.61 23.86
CA LYS A 626 -31.88 1.77 24.75
C LYS A 626 -30.80 1.88 25.83
N LEU A 627 -30.74 3.01 26.53
CA LEU A 627 -29.86 3.21 27.70
C LEU A 627 -29.94 2.04 28.69
N ALA A 628 -28.78 1.53 29.11
CA ALA A 628 -28.64 0.59 30.22
C ALA A 628 -28.57 1.32 31.56
N GLU A 629 -29.22 0.76 32.57
CA GLU A 629 -29.22 1.26 33.96
C GLU A 629 -28.47 0.30 34.91
N PHE A 630 -28.20 -0.92 34.44
CA PHE A 630 -27.61 -2.00 35.23
C PHE A 630 -26.56 -2.75 34.41
N GLU A 631 -25.59 -3.32 35.10
CA GLU A 631 -24.58 -4.22 34.56
C GLU A 631 -24.59 -5.55 35.34
N CYS A 632 -24.44 -6.67 34.64
CA CYS A 632 -24.31 -8.00 35.26
C CYS A 632 -23.12 -8.74 34.67
N LYS A 633 -21.99 -8.78 35.41
CA LYS A 633 -20.74 -9.39 34.94
C LYS A 633 -20.89 -10.88 34.59
N GLU A 634 -21.71 -11.61 35.34
CA GLU A 634 -21.94 -13.04 35.14
C GLU A 634 -22.71 -13.34 33.85
N CYS A 635 -23.34 -12.33 33.23
CA CYS A 635 -23.94 -12.43 31.89
C CYS A 635 -22.95 -12.28 30.73
N TYR A 636 -21.65 -12.04 30.99
CA TYR A 636 -20.62 -11.88 29.95
C TYR A 636 -20.61 -13.05 28.97
N GLY A 637 -20.61 -12.74 27.67
CA GLY A 637 -20.67 -13.73 26.58
C GLY A 637 -21.99 -14.51 26.48
N GLN A 638 -22.98 -14.27 27.35
CA GLN A 638 -24.23 -15.03 27.36
C GLN A 638 -25.42 -14.37 26.63
N CYS A 639 -25.31 -13.08 26.26
CA CYS A 639 -26.38 -12.31 25.61
C CYS A 639 -25.92 -11.51 24.38
N GLY A 640 -24.62 -11.51 24.10
CA GLY A 640 -23.93 -10.75 23.05
C GLY A 640 -22.44 -11.10 23.07
N VAL A 641 -21.62 -10.42 22.28
CA VAL A 641 -20.15 -10.55 22.31
C VAL A 641 -19.59 -9.54 23.31
N GLY A 642 -18.47 -9.85 23.96
CA GLY A 642 -17.69 -8.85 24.69
C GLY A 642 -18.40 -8.13 25.85
N LEU A 643 -17.92 -6.95 26.23
CA LEU A 643 -18.45 -6.18 27.37
C LEU A 643 -19.81 -5.52 27.12
N GLU A 644 -20.23 -5.28 25.88
CA GLU A 644 -21.61 -4.83 25.61
C GLU A 644 -22.66 -5.83 26.13
N SER A 645 -22.30 -7.13 26.17
CA SER A 645 -23.18 -8.22 26.60
C SER A 645 -23.59 -8.19 28.09
N ILE A 646 -22.92 -7.38 28.93
CA ILE A 646 -23.24 -7.24 30.35
C ILE A 646 -24.19 -6.07 30.67
N ALA A 647 -24.54 -5.22 29.70
CA ALA A 647 -25.30 -3.98 29.92
C ALA A 647 -26.82 -4.15 29.67
N PHE A 648 -27.65 -3.76 30.66
CA PHE A 648 -29.10 -3.94 30.62
C PHE A 648 -29.91 -2.73 31.11
N CYS A 649 -31.03 -2.44 30.44
CA CYS A 649 -32.11 -1.65 31.03
C CYS A 649 -32.97 -2.54 31.96
N LEU A 650 -33.65 -1.97 32.94
CA LEU A 650 -34.38 -2.72 33.98
C LEU A 650 -35.32 -3.81 33.42
N GLN A 651 -36.10 -3.47 32.38
CA GLN A 651 -37.06 -4.40 31.76
C GLN A 651 -36.42 -5.57 31.01
N CYS A 652 -35.17 -5.41 30.54
CA CYS A 652 -34.44 -6.49 29.86
C CYS A 652 -33.65 -7.32 30.87
N LEU A 653 -33.07 -6.68 31.89
CA LEU A 653 -32.43 -7.35 33.02
C LEU A 653 -33.37 -8.39 33.64
N GLU A 654 -34.60 -8.00 34.00
CA GLU A 654 -35.62 -8.91 34.54
C GLU A 654 -35.93 -10.09 33.61
N LYS A 655 -36.00 -9.88 32.28
CA LYS A 655 -36.32 -10.94 31.32
C LYS A 655 -35.17 -11.94 31.19
N VAL A 656 -33.94 -11.43 31.17
CA VAL A 656 -32.69 -12.21 31.10
C VAL A 656 -32.51 -13.06 32.37
N HIS A 657 -32.80 -12.52 33.54
CA HIS A 657 -32.56 -13.17 34.84
C HIS A 657 -33.69 -14.10 35.31
N ARG A 658 -34.81 -14.18 34.57
CA ARG A 658 -35.84 -15.23 34.74
C ARG A 658 -35.39 -16.62 34.26
N HIS A 659 -34.28 -16.71 33.53
CA HIS A 659 -33.72 -17.97 33.08
C HIS A 659 -33.00 -18.69 34.23
N GLU A 660 -33.26 -19.99 34.44
CA GLU A 660 -32.80 -20.77 35.61
C GLU A 660 -31.28 -20.68 35.87
N ARG A 661 -30.46 -20.57 34.82
CA ARG A 661 -29.00 -20.44 34.95
C ARG A 661 -28.52 -19.05 35.40
N ARG A 662 -29.42 -18.07 35.55
CA ARG A 662 -29.12 -16.64 35.77
C ARG A 662 -29.87 -16.05 36.97
N THR A 663 -30.71 -16.82 37.66
CA THR A 663 -31.50 -16.33 38.82
C THR A 663 -30.64 -15.91 40.01
N ASN A 664 -29.39 -16.37 40.05
CA ASN A 664 -28.47 -16.20 41.17
C ASN A 664 -27.39 -15.13 40.91
N HIS A 665 -27.38 -14.51 39.73
CA HIS A 665 -26.42 -13.45 39.44
C HIS A 665 -26.72 -12.18 40.26
N GLU A 666 -25.72 -11.32 40.46
CA GLU A 666 -25.85 -10.03 41.16
C GLU A 666 -25.67 -8.83 40.21
N PRO A 667 -26.76 -8.24 39.67
CA PRO A 667 -26.68 -7.02 38.86
C PRO A 667 -26.33 -5.78 39.70
N LYS A 668 -25.32 -5.04 39.28
CA LYS A 668 -24.93 -3.74 39.84
C LYS A 668 -25.63 -2.62 39.08
N LYS A 669 -26.02 -1.54 39.76
CA LYS A 669 -26.55 -0.34 39.08
C LYS A 669 -25.41 0.48 38.46
N LEU A 670 -25.62 0.97 37.24
CA LEU A 670 -24.77 1.96 36.58
C LEU A 670 -25.12 3.38 37.06
N ASN A 671 -24.11 4.25 37.15
CA ASN A 671 -24.34 5.69 37.11
C ASN A 671 -24.45 6.11 35.64
N VAL A 672 -25.26 7.13 35.36
CA VAL A 672 -25.39 7.75 34.04
C VAL A 672 -25.21 9.26 34.24
N PRO A 673 -24.44 9.97 33.39
CA PRO A 673 -24.20 11.40 33.59
C PRO A 673 -25.49 12.19 33.44
N ASN A 674 -25.77 13.10 34.37
CA ASN A 674 -27.00 13.92 34.36
C ASN A 674 -27.20 14.69 33.04
N GLU A 675 -26.10 15.06 32.38
CA GLU A 675 -26.09 15.72 31.08
C GLU A 675 -26.67 14.83 29.98
N PHE A 676 -26.35 13.53 29.96
CA PHE A 676 -26.92 12.57 29.00
C PHE A 676 -28.40 12.29 29.32
N THR A 677 -28.77 12.20 30.59
CA THR A 677 -30.16 12.00 31.03
C THR A 677 -31.12 13.08 30.50
N ILE A 678 -30.63 14.30 30.26
CA ILE A 678 -31.40 15.41 29.68
C ILE A 678 -31.53 15.27 28.14
N LEU A 679 -30.55 14.64 27.47
CA LEU A 679 -30.47 14.50 26.02
C LEU A 679 -31.04 13.16 25.48
N GLN A 680 -31.36 12.21 26.38
CA GLN A 680 -31.77 10.84 26.07
C GLN A 680 -33.00 10.73 25.14
N GLU A 681 -33.91 11.72 25.14
CA GLU A 681 -35.08 11.71 24.25
C GLU A 681 -34.76 12.16 22.80
N HIS A 682 -33.56 12.68 22.55
CA HIS A 682 -33.19 13.32 21.27
C HIS A 682 -31.90 12.77 20.64
N CYS A 683 -31.04 12.12 21.42
CA CYS A 683 -29.79 11.50 20.94
C CYS A 683 -29.78 9.98 21.20
N PRO A 684 -29.18 9.17 20.30
CA PRO A 684 -28.83 7.79 20.63
C PRO A 684 -27.76 7.74 21.74
N VAL A 685 -27.56 6.56 22.34
CA VAL A 685 -26.42 6.34 23.23
C VAL A 685 -25.14 6.42 22.39
N PRO A 686 -24.16 7.28 22.73
CA PRO A 686 -22.92 7.40 21.98
C PRO A 686 -22.01 6.19 22.23
N ARG A 687 -21.24 5.81 21.21
CA ARG A 687 -20.07 4.93 21.36
C ARG A 687 -18.79 5.75 21.17
N LEU A 688 -17.75 5.37 21.91
CA LEU A 688 -16.48 6.06 22.01
C LEU A 688 -15.38 5.15 21.48
N TYR A 689 -14.77 5.54 20.36
CA TYR A 689 -13.78 4.73 19.66
C TYR A 689 -12.40 5.39 19.69
N LEU A 690 -11.34 4.58 19.77
CA LEU A 690 -9.95 5.01 19.58
C LEU A 690 -9.38 4.38 18.30
N GLU A 691 -8.70 5.16 17.48
CA GLU A 691 -8.07 4.73 16.24
C GLU A 691 -6.68 4.14 16.50
N LEU A 692 -6.37 2.96 15.96
CA LEU A 692 -5.02 2.41 15.99
C LEU A 692 -4.07 3.27 15.14
N SER A 693 -3.04 3.84 15.75
CA SER A 693 -2.07 4.73 15.10
C SER A 693 -0.71 4.06 14.84
N ALA A 694 -0.28 3.15 15.72
CA ALA A 694 0.96 2.39 15.56
C ALA A 694 0.92 1.01 16.25
N VAL A 695 1.74 0.09 15.76
CA VAL A 695 2.07 -1.17 16.42
C VAL A 695 3.59 -1.33 16.45
N VAL A 696 4.18 -1.40 17.64
CA VAL A 696 5.58 -1.79 17.84
C VAL A 696 5.64 -3.31 17.96
N CYS A 697 6.57 -3.96 17.27
CA CYS A 697 6.72 -5.41 17.23
C CYS A 697 8.14 -5.86 17.63
N ILE A 698 8.24 -7.05 18.24
CA ILE A 698 9.50 -7.77 18.52
C ILE A 698 9.32 -9.28 18.33
N GLU A 699 10.21 -9.88 17.54
CA GLU A 699 10.30 -11.34 17.35
C GLU A 699 11.21 -12.00 18.39
N THR A 700 12.37 -11.40 18.66
CA THR A 700 13.40 -11.95 19.56
C THR A 700 14.19 -10.87 20.33
N SER A 701 14.89 -9.98 19.62
CA SER A 701 15.77 -8.94 20.19
C SER A 701 15.97 -7.73 19.26
N HIS A 702 14.96 -7.42 18.44
CA HIS A 702 14.99 -6.28 17.52
C HIS A 702 13.58 -5.72 17.38
N TYR A 703 13.42 -4.45 17.75
CA TYR A 703 12.15 -3.74 17.68
C TYR A 703 11.99 -3.05 16.33
N VAL A 704 10.82 -3.23 15.75
CA VAL A 704 10.36 -2.60 14.51
C VAL A 704 8.98 -2.00 14.75
N SER A 705 8.50 -1.10 13.88
CA SER A 705 7.17 -0.53 14.03
C SER A 705 6.41 -0.43 12.72
N PHE A 706 5.10 -0.63 12.81
CA PHE A 706 4.14 -0.29 11.76
C PHE A 706 3.36 0.94 12.19
N VAL A 707 3.28 1.95 11.33
CA VAL A 707 2.66 3.25 11.69
C VAL A 707 1.71 3.72 10.59
N LYS A 708 0.57 4.25 11.01
CA LYS A 708 -0.47 4.80 10.14
C LYS A 708 -0.06 6.20 9.67
N CYS A 709 0.01 6.41 8.35
CA CYS A 709 0.65 7.58 7.75
C CYS A 709 -0.27 8.81 7.60
N GLY A 710 -1.41 8.80 8.29
CA GLY A 710 -2.41 9.87 8.29
C GLY A 710 -3.66 9.50 9.10
N PRO A 711 -4.62 10.42 9.26
CA PRO A 711 -5.86 10.19 10.00
C PRO A 711 -6.93 9.49 9.16
N GLY A 712 -7.75 8.66 9.81
CA GLY A 712 -8.95 8.03 9.22
C GLY A 712 -8.70 6.62 8.67
N SER A 713 -9.79 5.86 8.49
CA SER A 713 -9.73 4.41 8.15
C SER A 713 -8.94 4.09 6.86
N GLU A 714 -8.98 4.97 5.86
CA GLU A 714 -8.28 4.79 4.57
C GLU A 714 -6.81 5.22 4.55
N ALA A 715 -6.25 5.71 5.66
CA ALA A 715 -4.86 6.18 5.66
C ALA A 715 -3.87 5.00 5.53
N PRO A 716 -2.86 5.11 4.64
CA PRO A 716 -1.96 3.99 4.35
C PRO A 716 -0.98 3.75 5.50
N TRP A 717 -0.41 2.54 5.55
CA TRP A 717 0.52 2.12 6.60
C TRP A 717 1.94 1.98 6.06
N CYS A 718 2.94 2.27 6.89
CA CYS A 718 4.33 1.93 6.62
C CYS A 718 4.93 1.05 7.72
N PHE A 719 5.72 0.06 7.32
CA PHE A 719 6.72 -0.59 8.16
C PHE A 719 7.95 0.32 8.29
N PHE A 720 8.60 0.30 9.46
CA PHE A 720 9.85 0.97 9.73
C PHE A 720 10.79 0.05 10.53
N ASP A 721 12.03 -0.03 10.07
CA ASP A 721 13.15 -0.70 10.74
C ASP A 721 14.37 0.23 10.77
N SER A 722 14.92 0.47 11.96
CA SER A 722 16.06 1.39 12.15
C SER A 722 17.42 0.80 11.73
N MET A 723 17.48 -0.52 11.48
CA MET A 723 18.70 -1.28 11.17
C MET A 723 18.52 -2.24 9.98
N ALA A 724 17.59 -1.94 9.07
CA ALA A 724 17.21 -2.78 7.91
C ALA A 724 18.37 -3.23 7.01
N ASP A 725 19.42 -2.41 6.89
CA ASP A 725 20.60 -2.68 6.07
C ASP A 725 21.85 -2.06 6.75
N ARG A 726 23.06 -2.47 6.38
CA ARG A 726 24.31 -2.01 7.01
C ARG A 726 25.41 -1.77 5.97
N LYS A 727 26.00 -0.58 6.02
CA LYS A 727 27.12 -0.21 5.16
C LYS A 727 28.44 -0.29 5.92
N GLY A 728 29.28 -1.24 5.55
CA GLY A 728 30.60 -1.47 6.14
C GLY A 728 30.59 -2.38 7.37
N GLU A 729 31.78 -2.81 7.76
CA GLU A 729 31.99 -3.84 8.79
C GLU A 729 32.05 -3.22 10.21
N GLN A 730 33.23 -3.20 10.84
CA GLN A 730 33.39 -2.74 12.22
C GLN A 730 33.07 -1.26 12.39
N ASN A 731 33.68 -0.40 11.55
CA ASN A 731 33.37 1.04 11.49
C ASN A 731 32.16 1.33 10.56
N GLY A 732 31.27 0.35 10.40
CA GLY A 732 30.08 0.45 9.56
C GLY A 732 28.91 1.13 10.25
N TYR A 733 28.00 1.68 9.45
CA TYR A 733 26.79 2.33 9.94
C TYR A 733 25.54 1.63 9.38
N ASN A 734 24.47 1.61 10.18
CA ASN A 734 23.19 1.04 9.76
C ASN A 734 22.43 2.05 8.87
N ILE A 735 21.58 1.53 8.01
CA ILE A 735 20.69 2.27 7.11
C ILE A 735 19.25 1.94 7.54
N PRO A 736 18.46 2.94 7.98
CA PRO A 736 17.05 2.72 8.28
C PRO A 736 16.23 2.70 6.99
N GLU A 737 15.13 1.98 7.00
CA GLU A 737 14.23 1.83 5.84
C GLU A 737 12.77 1.94 6.28
N MET A 738 11.98 2.65 5.49
CA MET A 738 10.52 2.68 5.60
C MET A 738 9.92 1.97 4.38
N VAL A 739 9.07 0.98 4.58
CA VAL A 739 8.45 0.19 3.49
C VAL A 739 6.94 0.42 3.49
N PRO A 740 6.28 0.67 2.34
CA PRO A 740 4.84 0.82 2.30
C PRO A 740 4.14 -0.54 2.48
N CYS A 741 3.10 -0.58 3.32
CA CYS A 741 2.29 -1.77 3.58
C CYS A 741 0.83 -1.50 3.15
N PRO A 742 0.50 -1.59 1.85
CA PRO A 742 -0.86 -1.31 1.35
C PRO A 742 -1.88 -2.40 1.71
N ASP A 743 -1.40 -3.58 2.11
CA ASP A 743 -2.17 -4.76 2.52
C ASP A 743 -2.55 -4.75 4.01
N PHE A 744 -1.97 -3.86 4.82
CA PHE A 744 -2.22 -3.77 6.27
C PHE A 744 -3.70 -3.63 6.64
N PRO A 745 -4.51 -2.76 5.99
CA PRO A 745 -5.93 -2.66 6.30
C PRO A 745 -6.71 -3.95 6.06
N TYR A 746 -6.25 -4.82 5.13
CA TYR A 746 -6.86 -6.13 4.91
C TYR A 746 -6.49 -7.12 6.03
N TRP A 747 -5.23 -7.21 6.45
CA TRP A 747 -4.83 -8.11 7.54
C TRP A 747 -5.46 -7.76 8.90
N LEU A 748 -5.89 -6.51 9.06
CA LEU A 748 -6.59 -6.04 10.25
C LEU A 748 -8.12 -6.05 10.09
N SER A 749 -8.66 -6.38 8.92
CA SER A 749 -10.11 -6.45 8.67
C SER A 749 -10.74 -7.77 9.13
N GLU A 750 -12.07 -7.80 9.10
CA GLU A 750 -12.87 -9.02 9.32
C GLU A 750 -12.58 -10.10 8.26
N GLU A 751 -12.37 -9.71 7.00
CA GLU A 751 -12.00 -10.61 5.91
C GLU A 751 -10.62 -11.25 6.13
N GLY A 752 -9.65 -10.44 6.59
CA GLY A 752 -8.32 -10.92 6.97
C GLY A 752 -8.38 -11.87 8.18
N GLY A 753 -9.12 -11.51 9.23
CA GLY A 753 -9.27 -12.33 10.44
C GLY A 753 -9.88 -13.72 10.16
N ASN A 754 -10.87 -13.80 9.28
CA ASN A 754 -11.44 -15.07 8.83
C ASN A 754 -10.38 -15.92 8.09
N TYR A 755 -9.65 -15.36 7.13
CA TYR A 755 -8.57 -16.06 6.42
C TYR A 755 -7.44 -16.51 7.38
N LEU A 756 -7.05 -15.67 8.34
CA LEU A 756 -6.03 -15.97 9.35
C LEU A 756 -6.43 -17.08 10.32
N THR A 757 -7.74 -17.30 10.50
CA THR A 757 -8.33 -18.36 11.32
C THR A 757 -8.36 -19.69 10.57
N GLU A 758 -8.59 -19.68 9.25
CA GLU A 758 -8.43 -20.86 8.38
C GLU A 758 -6.94 -21.23 8.17
N LEU A 759 -6.03 -20.26 8.27
CA LEU A 759 -4.61 -20.47 8.01
C LEU A 759 -3.88 -21.21 9.15
N THR A 760 -3.58 -22.49 8.89
CA THR A 760 -2.90 -23.41 9.80
C THR A 760 -1.37 -23.38 9.78
N ASP A 761 -0.75 -22.68 8.82
CA ASP A 761 0.71 -22.57 8.68
C ASP A 761 1.13 -21.15 8.31
N ASP A 762 1.64 -20.43 9.31
CA ASP A 762 2.01 -19.01 9.23
C ASP A 762 3.18 -18.72 8.27
N ARG A 763 3.83 -19.74 7.70
CA ARG A 763 4.84 -19.59 6.64
C ARG A 763 4.28 -19.11 5.31
N HIS A 764 2.95 -19.15 5.14
CA HIS A 764 2.26 -18.60 3.97
C HIS A 764 1.91 -17.10 4.11
N LEU A 765 2.11 -16.51 5.29
CA LEU A 765 1.90 -15.08 5.50
C LEU A 765 3.02 -14.26 4.85
N PRO A 766 2.71 -13.10 4.24
CA PRO A 766 3.71 -12.09 3.91
C PRO A 766 4.51 -11.69 5.14
N GLU A 767 5.79 -11.38 4.97
CA GLU A 767 6.72 -11.09 6.07
C GLU A 767 6.21 -10.00 7.03
N HIS A 768 5.73 -8.89 6.49
CA HIS A 768 5.16 -7.79 7.28
C HIS A 768 3.87 -8.19 8.02
N ALA A 769 2.98 -8.97 7.39
CA ALA A 769 1.76 -9.47 8.03
C ALA A 769 2.09 -10.46 9.17
N LYS A 770 3.07 -11.35 8.96
CA LYS A 770 3.56 -12.25 10.01
C LYS A 770 4.12 -11.46 11.20
N ARG A 771 4.97 -10.44 10.97
CA ARG A 771 5.53 -9.62 12.06
C ARG A 771 4.49 -8.72 12.74
N LEU A 772 3.43 -8.32 12.04
CA LEU A 772 2.29 -7.67 12.69
C LEU A 772 1.62 -8.61 13.69
N LEU A 773 1.17 -9.78 13.21
CA LEU A 773 0.25 -10.65 13.94
C LEU A 773 0.96 -11.51 15.00
N CYS A 774 2.17 -11.99 14.70
CA CYS A 774 2.95 -12.81 15.63
C CYS A 774 3.86 -11.99 16.55
N ASP A 775 4.32 -10.82 16.11
CA ASP A 775 5.38 -10.07 16.80
C ASP A 775 4.90 -8.79 17.51
N ALA A 776 3.61 -8.43 17.44
CA ALA A 776 3.02 -7.32 18.19
C ALA A 776 3.42 -7.28 19.68
N TYR A 777 4.04 -6.17 20.09
CA TYR A 777 4.50 -5.89 21.44
C TYR A 777 3.63 -4.83 22.14
N MET A 778 3.47 -3.67 21.49
CA MET A 778 2.62 -2.58 21.97
C MET A 778 1.77 -2.05 20.82
N CYS A 779 0.46 -1.91 21.05
CA CYS A 779 -0.47 -1.22 20.16
C CYS A 779 -0.75 0.17 20.71
N MET A 780 -0.59 1.21 19.90
CA MET A 780 -0.88 2.60 20.26
C MET A 780 -2.18 3.06 19.61
N TYR A 781 -3.10 3.56 20.42
CA TYR A 781 -4.40 4.08 20.00
C TYR A 781 -4.53 5.57 20.34
N GLN A 782 -5.28 6.31 19.52
CA GLN A 782 -5.51 7.75 19.65
C GLN A 782 -7.01 8.09 19.58
N SER A 783 -7.46 9.08 20.36
CA SER A 783 -8.81 9.63 20.21
C SER A 783 -8.84 10.68 19.09
N PRO A 784 -9.64 10.49 18.00
CA PRO A 784 -9.73 11.48 16.92
C PRO A 784 -10.26 12.84 17.40
N ASP A 785 -11.22 12.83 18.34
CA ASP A 785 -11.89 14.03 18.82
C ASP A 785 -11.05 14.81 19.83
N VAL A 786 -10.38 14.12 20.76
CA VAL A 786 -9.58 14.76 21.82
C VAL A 786 -8.24 15.29 21.31
N MET A 787 -7.75 14.81 20.15
CA MET A 787 -6.51 15.28 19.50
C MET A 787 -6.45 16.78 19.21
N MET A 788 -7.58 17.50 19.23
CA MET A 788 -7.64 18.95 18.96
C MET A 788 -7.71 19.83 20.21
N TYR A 789 -7.76 19.26 21.42
CA TYR A 789 -8.12 19.99 22.66
C TYR A 789 -7.10 19.95 23.81
N LYS A 790 -5.98 19.23 23.67
CA LYS A 790 -4.82 19.34 24.58
C LYS A 790 -3.62 19.89 23.80
#